data_AF-A0A4R3VG09-F1
#
_entry.id   AF-A0A4R3VG09-F1
#
_cell.length_a   1.000
_cell.length_b   1.000
_cell.length_c   1.000
_cell.angle_alpha   90.00
_cell.angle_beta   90.00
_cell.angle_gamma   90.00
#
_symmetry.space_group_name_H-M   'P 1'
#
loop_
_entity.id
_entity.type
_entity.pdbx_description
1 polymer ?
#
loop_
_entity_poly.entity_id
_entity_poly.type
_entity_poly.pdbx_seq_one_letter_code
_entity_poly.pdbx_strand_id
1 'polypeptide(L)'
;MRHHPILTRPPLAFFAAALLSANAFAQMCTPNQPLPPCAQGGAASQAGDGPVLPMGIGNPVHIATGNKHQKETDLPEPMLAPGLELVRYYNALDPSSGSGLGTGWRMGYDTRLQRRQDGIHIHQADGSHRRLPHPSPVEPAKDGMTETVDGWQWRWPSGRRLRFDKGGRLIGIVLESGASIQLARHDSGPLEGLLAEVRQAGLLLRFHYTMHGQAALLHAVDTPRGRFRYVFEHLPADPAQGLAALSRLSLVHLPDGSRRRYLYEARHQSGNRSLVTGIVQESPNGSARRLNAWDYDKYGRATGVATGERSAADGYSRIRYLRAATETAPGLTEVRSAQGITQLRFLQRRGQYLISSVHGDGCGGCPPPGTSAAYDAQGRLQAVNEAQLLRNADGGIVAISPASAGWPGLMLHYHPSSGDSAGWQSALTGRETLRHLSDTRSLVRRFANGDTATLRYDAAGLPVSLIQTGKGRSQQTMLGWNNHRQPIFIAHPAENEFRQYDGHGRMILRRTERPLPDDAIWRMEERFHYDAQHRLLRHELPEGGILHYRWGNGGRLLGLIWENRRGERQTVIASDAGRPGYRYGNGLRLQVSLSGGHRRTLQVFRDTPPTSKPLWRLTQTLNPDGSVLRQHQRIAQYAASPRQPRRPSNRWHYLHDAQRRLIMAKNPRAATMHWYAWDDSGALASSLKLRENAPPERTLPAIPRDPSGLPLSLDGYELSYGPSRRLEHISRDGVRVANHTHNAFGHRIRLLSAARDTHFLYTGNRLTAEAASHGTDGAPRVRRRYLYAGHVPVGLIDYAADSLSTSAGESQDALYSIHADLTGTPHLVTDARQQVRWHAAYSPLGQLQAQSGDLDFPLRQPGHYADADTGWHDNLLRTYHPGLGQYLEPDPIGPVPGSQALGYAAQQPQRFVDPMGLLLFAFDGTRHNHRTGSNIWLLSQAYQGGAAYYHSGPGNPYYPDLDAAIGHSAPQIIETQWQHLLNALHASPSSPAPTPIDIIGFSRGAALALHFGNLISSHTDQRLFSYEDPLRGAIRACVDLRFMGLLDTVTQFGPGGAHNDRYSLAVADAWRWVAHAVALNEHRSLFPLTSLENSENLGIVQQPFIGAHADLGGGNTLDEPEARQGDLSDLALRWLWSQARAMSVPFAELATALRQVTEPLLNDNRSTLQRQADTDRRVDQEDGRTAYARQDLAPLFGRLPRTAVEAFIERAANWRNNASSVVGLVDMALYEAWLRLSS
;
A
#
# COMPACT_ATOMS: atom_id res chain seq x y z
N MET A 1 -4.36 15.94 1.51
CA MET A 1 -4.89 15.80 0.13
C MET A 1 -3.91 16.46 -0.84
N ARG A 2 -3.02 15.70 -1.49
CA ARG A 2 -2.22 16.18 -2.63
C ARG A 2 -2.64 15.42 -3.89
N HIS A 3 -2.88 16.14 -4.97
CA HIS A 3 -3.34 15.57 -6.24
C HIS A 3 -2.13 15.38 -7.16
N HIS A 4 -1.89 14.16 -7.61
CA HIS A 4 -0.96 13.89 -8.71
C HIS A 4 -1.77 13.68 -10.01
N PRO A 5 -1.44 14.40 -11.10
CA PRO A 5 -1.97 14.03 -12.41
C PRO A 5 -1.39 12.69 -12.91
N ILE A 6 -2.16 12.03 -13.75
CA ILE A 6 -2.23 10.56 -13.87
C ILE A 6 -1.15 10.02 -14.85
N LEU A 7 0.12 9.96 -14.41
CA LEU A 7 1.26 9.78 -15.33
C LEU A 7 2.39 8.79 -14.96
N THR A 8 2.45 8.20 -13.76
CA THR A 8 3.61 7.35 -13.35
C THR A 8 3.24 5.94 -12.92
N ARG A 9 4.03 4.93 -13.32
CA ARG A 9 3.71 3.48 -13.23
C ARG A 9 4.93 2.55 -13.11
N PRO A 10 4.76 1.28 -12.68
CA PRO A 10 5.83 0.47 -12.07
C PRO A 10 6.73 -0.29 -13.07
N PRO A 11 7.94 -0.73 -12.62
CA PRO A 11 8.96 -1.37 -13.46
C PRO A 11 8.74 -2.87 -13.78
N LEU A 12 9.49 -3.34 -14.78
CA LEU A 12 9.46 -4.68 -15.41
C LEU A 12 9.29 -5.89 -14.48
N ALA A 13 9.92 -5.90 -13.30
CA ALA A 13 9.92 -7.07 -12.40
C ALA A 13 8.51 -7.47 -11.91
N PHE A 14 7.56 -6.53 -11.85
CA PHE A 14 6.22 -6.78 -11.33
C PHE A 14 5.32 -7.55 -12.30
N PHE A 15 5.61 -7.52 -13.61
CA PHE A 15 4.70 -8.07 -14.63
C PHE A 15 4.82 -9.58 -14.85
N ALA A 16 5.99 -10.17 -14.62
CA ALA A 16 6.21 -11.60 -14.90
C ALA A 16 5.41 -12.56 -13.99
N ALA A 17 5.04 -12.12 -12.78
CA ALA A 17 4.33 -12.95 -11.80
C ALA A 17 2.80 -12.94 -11.95
N ALA A 18 2.23 -11.99 -12.69
CA ALA A 18 0.78 -11.82 -12.82
C ALA A 18 0.13 -12.72 -13.89
N LEU A 19 0.91 -13.55 -14.59
CA LEU A 19 0.56 -14.19 -15.87
C LEU A 19 0.09 -15.65 -15.71
N LEU A 20 -0.21 -16.08 -14.48
CA LEU A 20 -0.13 -17.50 -14.07
C LEU A 20 -1.36 -18.10 -13.38
N SER A 21 -2.53 -17.43 -13.33
CA SER A 21 -3.64 -17.92 -12.48
C SER A 21 -5.04 -17.84 -13.11
N ALA A 22 -5.56 -19.01 -13.50
CA ALA A 22 -7.00 -19.30 -13.56
C ALA A 22 -7.26 -20.62 -12.83
N ASN A 23 -8.17 -20.60 -11.83
CA ASN A 23 -8.64 -21.71 -10.98
C ASN A 23 -7.66 -22.34 -9.95
N ALA A 24 -7.76 -21.92 -8.67
CA ALA A 24 -7.57 -22.76 -7.46
C ALA A 24 -7.71 -21.94 -6.15
N PHE A 25 -8.93 -21.66 -5.68
CA PHE A 25 -9.18 -20.65 -4.62
C PHE A 25 -8.74 -20.97 -3.18
N ALA A 26 -8.08 -22.12 -2.92
CA ALA A 26 -7.69 -22.55 -1.58
C ALA A 26 -6.18 -22.41 -1.26
N GLN A 27 -5.34 -22.03 -2.24
CA GLN A 27 -3.88 -21.94 -2.10
C GLN A 27 -3.32 -20.52 -2.29
N MET A 28 -4.20 -19.52 -2.34
CA MET A 28 -3.97 -18.33 -3.15
C MET A 28 -3.08 -17.23 -2.56
N CYS A 29 -2.55 -17.38 -1.35
CA CYS A 29 -1.86 -16.29 -0.68
C CYS A 29 -0.51 -16.75 -0.06
N THR A 30 0.60 -16.81 -0.82
CA THR A 30 1.92 -17.12 -0.21
C THR A 30 2.93 -15.98 -0.39
N PRO A 31 3.56 -15.46 0.69
CA PRO A 31 4.75 -14.64 0.60
C PRO A 31 5.94 -15.53 0.28
N ASN A 32 6.10 -15.82 -1.00
CA ASN A 32 7.39 -15.83 -1.65
C ASN A 32 7.11 -15.71 -3.16
N GLN A 33 7.70 -14.73 -3.80
CA GLN A 33 8.32 -15.03 -5.08
C GLN A 33 9.67 -15.64 -4.72
N PRO A 34 9.88 -16.96 -4.86
CA PRO A 34 11.23 -17.43 -5.01
C PRO A 34 11.79 -16.76 -6.25
N LEU A 35 12.68 -15.80 -6.07
CA LEU A 35 13.74 -15.58 -7.06
C LEU A 35 14.57 -16.88 -7.13
N PRO A 36 15.39 -17.09 -8.17
CA PRO A 36 16.29 -18.24 -8.17
C PRO A 36 17.09 -18.22 -6.87
N PRO A 37 17.20 -19.37 -6.16
CA PRO A 37 17.82 -19.42 -4.84
C PRO A 37 19.19 -18.72 -4.79
N CYS A 38 19.97 -18.85 -5.86
CA CYS A 38 21.23 -18.19 -6.08
C CYS A 38 21.13 -17.21 -7.28
N ALA A 39 20.40 -16.10 -7.13
CA ALA A 39 20.43 -14.95 -8.05
C ALA A 39 19.82 -13.66 -7.45
N GLN A 40 19.71 -13.55 -6.12
CA GLN A 40 18.94 -12.48 -5.46
C GLN A 40 19.62 -11.10 -5.55
N GLY A 41 20.92 -11.07 -5.85
CA GLY A 41 21.73 -9.86 -5.88
C GLY A 41 22.19 -9.38 -4.49
N GLY A 42 23.20 -8.53 -4.52
CA GLY A 42 23.81 -7.88 -3.35
C GLY A 42 24.95 -6.97 -3.77
N ALA A 43 25.70 -6.42 -2.81
CA ALA A 43 26.79 -5.47 -3.07
C ALA A 43 27.79 -5.97 -4.13
N ALA A 44 28.24 -7.23 -3.97
CA ALA A 44 29.19 -7.90 -4.86
C ALA A 44 28.60 -9.08 -5.67
N SER A 45 27.28 -9.22 -5.72
CA SER A 45 26.59 -10.30 -6.45
C SER A 45 25.61 -9.71 -7.47
N GLN A 46 25.83 -9.96 -8.77
CA GLN A 46 24.94 -9.49 -9.82
C GLN A 46 23.67 -10.35 -9.86
N ALA A 47 22.50 -9.73 -9.77
CA ALA A 47 21.20 -10.39 -9.96
C ALA A 47 21.03 -10.90 -11.41
N GLY A 48 20.15 -11.88 -11.64
CA GLY A 48 19.92 -12.46 -12.96
C GLY A 48 19.43 -11.44 -14.01
N ASP A 49 19.89 -11.57 -15.25
CA ASP A 49 19.64 -10.61 -16.34
C ASP A 49 18.24 -10.80 -16.99
N GLY A 50 17.20 -10.71 -16.17
CA GLY A 50 15.81 -10.72 -16.59
C GLY A 50 14.87 -11.54 -15.69
N PRO A 51 13.56 -11.50 -15.99
CA PRO A 51 12.56 -12.31 -15.29
C PRO A 51 12.79 -13.80 -15.52
N VAL A 52 12.54 -14.56 -14.46
CA VAL A 52 12.84 -15.99 -14.32
C VAL A 52 11.73 -16.63 -13.50
N LEU A 53 11.39 -17.88 -13.80
CA LEU A 53 10.39 -18.59 -12.99
C LEU A 53 10.93 -18.93 -11.59
N PRO A 54 10.05 -19.04 -10.59
CA PRO A 54 10.47 -19.41 -9.25
C PRO A 54 11.07 -20.82 -9.09
N MET A 55 12.31 -20.88 -8.60
CA MET A 55 13.11 -22.13 -8.51
C MET A 55 13.35 -22.63 -7.07
N GLY A 56 12.73 -22.03 -6.04
CA GLY A 56 13.01 -22.29 -4.63
C GLY A 56 11.79 -22.65 -3.79
N ILE A 57 11.83 -23.73 -3.02
CA ILE A 57 10.79 -24.12 -2.06
C ILE A 57 11.30 -23.99 -0.62
N GLY A 58 10.49 -23.52 0.33
CA GLY A 58 10.83 -23.64 1.76
C GLY A 58 12.13 -22.94 2.19
N ASN A 59 12.23 -21.66 1.80
CA ASN A 59 13.25 -20.69 2.24
C ASN A 59 14.73 -21.03 1.91
N PRO A 60 15.18 -20.80 0.67
CA PRO A 60 14.82 -21.60 -0.49
C PRO A 60 15.75 -22.81 -0.67
N VAL A 61 15.15 -23.99 -0.70
CA VAL A 61 15.71 -25.20 -1.33
C VAL A 61 15.51 -25.10 -2.84
N HIS A 62 16.59 -25.20 -3.61
CA HIS A 62 16.56 -25.20 -5.07
C HIS A 62 15.87 -26.45 -5.62
N ILE A 63 14.67 -26.32 -6.19
CA ILE A 63 13.78 -27.45 -6.46
C ILE A 63 14.38 -28.45 -7.48
N ALA A 64 15.27 -28.02 -8.38
CA ALA A 64 15.92 -28.94 -9.33
C ALA A 64 17.14 -29.71 -8.78
N THR A 65 17.84 -29.17 -7.76
CA THR A 65 19.14 -29.70 -7.31
C THR A 65 19.11 -30.17 -5.86
N GLY A 66 18.13 -29.72 -5.08
CA GLY A 66 18.05 -29.91 -3.63
C GLY A 66 19.03 -29.12 -2.81
N ASN A 67 19.74 -28.16 -3.43
CA ASN A 67 20.60 -27.26 -2.68
C ASN A 67 19.78 -26.37 -1.74
N LYS A 68 19.98 -26.49 -0.42
CA LYS A 68 19.44 -25.54 0.53
C LYS A 68 20.31 -24.27 0.53
N HIS A 69 19.72 -23.15 0.11
CA HIS A 69 20.32 -21.83 0.18
C HIS A 69 19.71 -21.01 1.33
N GLN A 70 20.49 -20.26 2.09
CA GLN A 70 20.01 -19.26 3.04
C GLN A 70 20.71 -17.92 2.77
N LYS A 71 19.96 -16.80 2.74
CA LYS A 71 20.52 -15.46 2.86
C LYS A 71 20.19 -14.97 4.27
N GLU A 72 21.22 -14.72 5.08
CA GLU A 72 21.11 -14.07 6.39
C GLU A 72 21.64 -12.66 6.25
N THR A 73 20.77 -11.67 6.37
CA THR A 73 21.16 -10.26 6.38
C THR A 73 21.44 -9.87 7.82
N ASP A 74 22.71 -9.78 8.20
CA ASP A 74 23.11 -9.33 9.54
C ASP A 74 22.96 -7.79 9.65
N LEU A 75 23.30 -7.05 8.60
CA LEU A 75 23.16 -5.59 8.50
C LEU A 75 22.93 -5.16 7.03
N PRO A 76 21.74 -4.68 6.62
CA PRO A 76 21.44 -4.31 5.23
C PRO A 76 22.05 -2.97 4.75
N GLU A 77 22.03 -2.76 3.44
CA GLU A 77 22.53 -1.54 2.77
C GLU A 77 21.88 -0.20 3.21
N PRO A 78 20.54 -0.05 3.32
CA PRO A 78 19.89 1.23 3.67
C PRO A 78 20.12 1.66 5.11
N MET A 79 20.74 0.78 5.88
CA MET A 79 21.22 1.02 7.21
C MET A 79 22.56 1.76 7.12
N LEU A 80 23.65 1.18 6.57
CA LEU A 80 24.97 1.85 6.54
C LEU A 80 25.10 2.99 5.52
N ALA A 81 25.40 2.65 4.27
CA ALA A 81 25.58 3.56 3.14
C ALA A 81 25.28 2.78 1.86
N PRO A 82 24.92 3.44 0.74
CA PRO A 82 24.62 2.76 -0.51
C PRO A 82 25.76 1.79 -0.89
N GLY A 83 25.45 0.51 -1.06
CA GLY A 83 26.36 -0.62 -1.32
C GLY A 83 27.08 -1.27 -0.13
N LEU A 84 27.03 -0.73 1.10
CA LEU A 84 27.73 -1.30 2.27
C LEU A 84 26.77 -2.17 3.10
N GLU A 85 27.02 -3.48 3.20
CA GLU A 85 26.13 -4.46 3.85
C GLU A 85 26.96 -5.54 4.60
N LEU A 86 26.42 -6.12 5.66
CA LEU A 86 26.91 -7.38 6.25
C LEU A 86 25.87 -8.47 5.99
N VAL A 87 26.19 -9.37 5.06
CA VAL A 87 25.31 -10.46 4.64
C VAL A 87 26.10 -11.75 4.62
N ARG A 88 25.47 -12.83 5.09
CA ARG A 88 25.97 -14.20 5.00
C ARG A 88 25.10 -15.03 4.08
N TYR A 89 25.74 -15.91 3.34
CA TYR A 89 25.09 -16.86 2.46
C TYR A 89 25.45 -18.29 2.89
N TYR A 90 24.45 -19.15 3.06
CA TYR A 90 24.61 -20.59 3.26
C TYR A 90 24.26 -21.33 1.98
N ASN A 91 25.01 -22.40 1.69
CA ASN A 91 24.79 -23.28 0.55
C ASN A 91 25.14 -24.72 0.96
N ALA A 92 24.12 -25.57 1.12
CA ALA A 92 24.29 -26.94 1.61
C ALA A 92 25.14 -27.85 0.71
N LEU A 93 25.25 -27.53 -0.59
CA LEU A 93 26.09 -28.25 -1.55
C LEU A 93 27.45 -27.58 -1.79
N ASP A 94 27.80 -26.52 -1.06
CA ASP A 94 29.13 -25.90 -1.12
C ASP A 94 30.05 -26.50 -0.05
N PRO A 95 31.09 -27.26 -0.42
CA PRO A 95 32.03 -27.86 0.54
C PRO A 95 33.07 -26.87 1.08
N SER A 96 33.11 -25.62 0.58
CA SER A 96 34.14 -24.65 0.97
C SER A 96 33.87 -23.98 2.33
N SER A 97 34.95 -23.56 3.00
CA SER A 97 34.96 -22.88 4.30
C SER A 97 35.65 -21.51 4.27
N GLY A 98 35.87 -20.97 3.06
CA GLY A 98 36.86 -19.92 2.78
C GLY A 98 36.58 -18.51 3.29
N SER A 99 35.57 -18.32 4.14
CA SER A 99 35.16 -17.05 4.76
C SER A 99 35.51 -16.96 6.26
N GLY A 100 35.91 -18.08 6.87
CA GLY A 100 36.02 -18.23 8.33
C GLY A 100 34.69 -18.52 9.04
N LEU A 101 33.58 -18.69 8.33
CA LEU A 101 32.26 -19.06 8.88
C LEU A 101 31.99 -20.59 8.92
N GLY A 102 32.99 -21.40 8.58
CA GLY A 102 32.83 -22.85 8.46
C GLY A 102 32.22 -23.30 7.13
N THR A 103 32.06 -24.61 6.96
CA THR A 103 31.65 -25.24 5.69
C THR A 103 30.25 -24.78 5.25
N GLY A 104 30.14 -24.39 3.97
CA GLY A 104 28.89 -23.98 3.34
C GLY A 104 28.50 -22.52 3.59
N TRP A 105 29.21 -21.78 4.43
CA TRP A 105 28.93 -20.37 4.73
C TRP A 105 29.93 -19.40 4.08
N ARG A 106 29.44 -18.30 3.52
CA ARG A 106 30.23 -17.22 2.89
C ARG A 106 29.77 -15.83 3.32
N MET A 107 30.68 -14.85 3.29
CA MET A 107 30.32 -13.43 3.41
C MET A 107 29.92 -12.85 2.05
N GLY A 108 29.06 -11.83 2.06
CA GLY A 108 28.55 -11.14 0.86
C GLY A 108 29.61 -10.50 -0.03
N TYR A 109 30.84 -10.37 0.48
CA TYR A 109 32.02 -9.85 -0.21
C TYR A 109 33.01 -10.92 -0.71
N ASP A 110 32.71 -12.21 -0.53
CA ASP A 110 33.56 -13.33 -1.00
C ASP A 110 33.28 -13.76 -2.45
N THR A 111 32.89 -12.79 -3.30
CA THR A 111 32.90 -13.01 -4.76
C THR A 111 34.34 -13.20 -5.24
N ARG A 112 34.60 -14.26 -6.00
CA ARG A 112 35.95 -14.66 -6.47
C ARG A 112 35.98 -14.88 -7.97
N LEU A 113 37.12 -14.55 -8.57
CA LEU A 113 37.45 -14.76 -9.97
C LEU A 113 38.42 -15.93 -10.09
N GLN A 114 38.15 -16.87 -11.00
CA GLN A 114 39.07 -17.92 -11.41
C GLN A 114 39.24 -17.93 -12.93
N ARG A 115 40.47 -17.87 -13.42
CA ARG A 115 40.79 -18.09 -14.84
C ARG A 115 40.84 -19.59 -15.12
N ARG A 116 40.15 -20.04 -16.17
CA ARG A 116 40.19 -21.42 -16.68
C ARG A 116 40.48 -21.41 -18.18
N GLN A 117 40.66 -22.58 -18.79
CA GLN A 117 40.89 -22.69 -20.25
C GLN A 117 39.65 -22.31 -21.08
N ASP A 118 38.46 -22.40 -20.50
CA ASP A 118 37.17 -22.18 -21.17
C ASP A 118 36.57 -20.78 -20.88
N GLY A 119 37.26 -19.94 -20.11
CA GLY A 119 36.86 -18.55 -19.84
C GLY A 119 37.28 -18.04 -18.45
N ILE A 120 36.62 -16.97 -18.02
CA ILE A 120 36.74 -16.42 -16.66
C ILE A 120 35.50 -16.79 -15.85
N HIS A 121 35.72 -17.42 -14.70
CA HIS A 121 34.68 -17.98 -13.83
C HIS A 121 34.53 -17.10 -12.61
N ILE A 122 33.39 -16.42 -12.48
CA ILE A 122 33.03 -15.65 -11.30
C ILE A 122 32.15 -16.52 -10.40
N HIS A 123 32.64 -16.80 -9.21
CA HIS A 123 31.88 -17.42 -8.13
C HIS A 123 31.37 -16.29 -7.23
N GLN A 124 30.09 -15.99 -7.28
CA GLN A 124 29.47 -14.92 -6.48
C GLN A 124 29.27 -15.37 -5.03
N ALA A 125 29.17 -14.40 -4.13
CA ALA A 125 28.94 -14.65 -2.71
C ALA A 125 27.61 -15.38 -2.43
N ASP A 126 26.56 -15.11 -3.23
CA ASP A 126 25.26 -15.82 -3.19
C ASP A 126 25.31 -17.26 -3.73
N GLY A 127 26.51 -17.80 -3.98
CA GLY A 127 26.71 -19.14 -4.52
C GLY A 127 26.35 -19.28 -5.99
N SER A 128 25.94 -18.22 -6.67
CA SER A 128 25.74 -18.24 -8.13
C SER A 128 27.08 -18.22 -8.86
N HIS A 129 27.09 -18.74 -10.09
CA HIS A 129 28.28 -18.85 -10.92
C HIS A 129 28.03 -18.22 -12.28
N ARG A 130 28.95 -17.37 -12.74
CA ARG A 130 28.94 -16.78 -14.08
C ARG A 130 30.21 -17.13 -14.82
N ARG A 131 30.07 -17.58 -16.06
CA ARG A 131 31.17 -17.76 -17.01
C ARG A 131 31.17 -16.60 -18.00
N LEU A 132 32.28 -15.87 -18.03
CA LEU A 132 32.57 -14.80 -18.97
C LEU A 132 33.58 -15.30 -20.01
N PRO A 133 33.54 -14.83 -21.26
CA PRO A 133 34.61 -15.08 -22.22
C PRO A 133 35.93 -14.46 -21.73
N HIS A 134 37.06 -14.89 -22.32
CA HIS A 134 38.33 -14.18 -22.10
C HIS A 134 38.25 -12.76 -22.68
N PRO A 135 38.98 -11.78 -22.11
CA PRO A 135 39.02 -10.43 -22.65
C PRO A 135 39.59 -10.45 -24.06
N SER A 136 38.91 -9.79 -25.00
CA SER A 136 39.46 -9.51 -26.32
C SER A 136 40.10 -8.11 -26.30
N PRO A 137 41.31 -7.92 -26.87
CA PRO A 137 41.98 -6.62 -26.88
C PRO A 137 41.36 -5.61 -27.87
N VAL A 138 40.35 -5.99 -28.66
CA VAL A 138 39.89 -5.22 -29.82
C VAL A 138 38.75 -4.23 -29.52
N GLU A 139 37.94 -4.44 -28.48
CA GLU A 139 36.99 -3.42 -28.02
C GLU A 139 36.52 -3.69 -26.56
N PRO A 140 36.42 -2.68 -25.68
CA PRO A 140 35.82 -2.84 -24.37
C PRO A 140 34.30 -2.95 -24.52
N ALA A 141 33.79 -4.18 -24.60
CA ALA A 141 32.36 -4.46 -24.58
C ALA A 141 31.66 -3.73 -23.41
N LYS A 142 30.45 -3.21 -23.65
CA LYS A 142 29.65 -2.46 -22.64
C LYS A 142 29.50 -3.25 -21.34
N ASP A 143 29.40 -4.57 -21.46
CA ASP A 143 29.45 -5.56 -20.38
C ASP A 143 30.68 -6.44 -20.58
N GLY A 144 31.57 -6.53 -19.57
CA GLY A 144 32.81 -7.26 -19.78
C GLY A 144 33.77 -7.33 -18.60
N MET A 145 34.74 -8.23 -18.74
CA MET A 145 35.92 -8.33 -17.88
C MET A 145 37.10 -7.67 -18.58
N THR A 146 37.87 -6.87 -17.86
CA THR A 146 39.09 -6.20 -18.35
C THR A 146 40.26 -6.55 -17.44
N GLU A 147 41.39 -6.93 -18.02
CA GLU A 147 42.66 -7.08 -17.30
C GLU A 147 43.26 -5.69 -17.04
N THR A 148 43.82 -5.46 -15.85
CA THR A 148 44.42 -4.20 -15.43
C THR A 148 45.80 -4.46 -14.82
N VAL A 149 46.63 -3.42 -14.70
CA VAL A 149 48.00 -3.54 -14.15
C VAL A 149 48.02 -4.18 -12.75
N ASP A 150 46.97 -3.95 -11.96
CA ASP A 150 46.84 -4.41 -10.56
C ASP A 150 45.99 -5.69 -10.41
N GLY A 151 45.37 -6.21 -11.48
CA GLY A 151 44.45 -7.35 -11.40
C GLY A 151 43.36 -7.30 -12.47
N TRP A 152 42.09 -7.36 -12.05
CA TRP A 152 40.95 -7.51 -12.96
C TRP A 152 39.80 -6.56 -12.60
N GLN A 153 39.05 -6.10 -13.59
CA GLN A 153 37.83 -5.31 -13.38
C GLN A 153 36.66 -5.89 -14.18
N TRP A 154 35.54 -6.13 -13.49
CA TRP A 154 34.28 -6.57 -14.08
C TRP A 154 33.28 -5.41 -14.09
N ARG A 155 32.75 -5.05 -15.25
CA ARG A 155 31.67 -4.05 -15.40
C ARG A 155 30.32 -4.75 -15.57
N TRP A 156 29.33 -4.30 -14.81
CA TRP A 156 27.92 -4.70 -14.92
C TRP A 156 27.14 -3.75 -15.85
N PRO A 157 26.02 -4.20 -16.46
CA PRO A 157 25.19 -3.36 -17.34
C PRO A 157 24.65 -2.09 -16.69
N SER A 158 24.41 -2.11 -15.38
CA SER A 158 23.94 -0.95 -14.63
C SER A 158 25.00 0.15 -14.48
N GLY A 159 26.27 -0.14 -14.79
CA GLY A 159 27.40 0.76 -14.61
C GLY A 159 28.25 0.47 -13.36
N ARG A 160 27.79 -0.39 -12.44
CA ARG A 160 28.57 -0.88 -11.30
C ARG A 160 29.81 -1.63 -11.79
N ARG A 161 30.93 -1.52 -11.06
CA ARG A 161 32.20 -2.19 -11.36
C ARG A 161 32.78 -2.90 -10.14
N LEU A 162 33.20 -4.14 -10.29
CA LEU A 162 33.94 -4.91 -9.27
C LEU A 162 35.42 -4.98 -9.65
N ARG A 163 36.31 -4.83 -8.68
CA ARG A 163 37.78 -4.93 -8.84
C ARG A 163 38.31 -6.14 -8.06
N PHE A 164 39.15 -6.94 -8.71
CA PHE A 164 39.84 -8.09 -8.14
C PHE A 164 41.35 -7.92 -8.23
N ASP A 165 42.09 -8.52 -7.31
CA ASP A 165 43.55 -8.62 -7.37
C ASP A 165 44.02 -9.66 -8.42
N LYS A 166 45.34 -9.81 -8.57
CA LYS A 166 45.96 -10.82 -9.46
C LYS A 166 45.65 -12.26 -9.04
N GLY A 167 45.31 -12.51 -7.78
CA GLY A 167 44.85 -13.79 -7.24
C GLY A 167 43.34 -14.05 -7.42
N GLY A 168 42.60 -13.10 -8.02
CA GLY A 168 41.16 -13.20 -8.23
C GLY A 168 40.29 -12.94 -6.99
N ARG A 169 40.84 -12.33 -5.93
CA ARG A 169 40.12 -11.96 -4.70
C ARG A 169 39.50 -10.57 -4.88
N LEU A 170 38.25 -10.35 -4.46
CA LEU A 170 37.61 -9.03 -4.54
C LEU A 170 38.29 -8.03 -3.60
N ILE A 171 38.68 -6.87 -4.14
CA ILE A 171 39.37 -5.75 -3.46
C ILE A 171 38.64 -4.40 -3.57
N GLY A 172 37.64 -4.26 -4.44
CA GLY A 172 36.87 -3.02 -4.53
C GLY A 172 35.56 -3.12 -5.32
N ILE A 173 34.64 -2.19 -5.07
CA ILE A 173 33.37 -2.05 -5.77
C ILE A 173 33.16 -0.56 -6.07
N VAL A 174 32.77 -0.19 -7.28
CA VAL A 174 32.38 1.18 -7.64
C VAL A 174 30.92 1.16 -8.09
N LEU A 175 30.09 1.93 -7.42
CA LEU A 175 28.65 2.02 -7.63
C LEU A 175 28.31 2.96 -8.79
N GLU A 176 27.05 2.93 -9.18
CA GLU A 176 26.47 3.67 -10.31
C GLU A 176 26.49 5.19 -10.06
N SER A 177 26.33 5.59 -8.80
CA SER A 177 26.51 6.96 -8.30
C SER A 177 27.97 7.45 -8.30
N GLY A 178 28.94 6.60 -8.65
CA GLY A 178 30.37 6.88 -8.54
C GLY A 178 30.97 6.66 -7.15
N ALA A 179 30.15 6.41 -6.12
CA ALA A 179 30.62 6.02 -4.79
C ALA A 179 31.43 4.71 -4.85
N SER A 180 32.45 4.55 -3.99
CA SER A 180 33.32 3.38 -3.99
C SER A 180 33.48 2.73 -2.62
N ILE A 181 33.59 1.42 -2.65
CA ILE A 181 33.83 0.50 -1.53
C ILE A 181 35.21 -0.10 -1.73
N GLN A 182 36.04 -0.04 -0.69
CA GLN A 182 37.38 -0.62 -0.68
C GLN A 182 37.39 -1.83 0.27
N LEU A 183 38.01 -2.93 -0.15
CA LEU A 183 38.11 -4.17 0.62
C LEU A 183 39.59 -4.48 0.85
N ALA A 184 40.02 -4.42 2.11
CA ALA A 184 41.34 -4.88 2.54
C ALA A 184 41.26 -6.32 3.02
N ARG A 185 42.28 -7.11 2.72
CA ARG A 185 42.43 -8.51 3.15
C ARG A 185 43.73 -8.66 3.94
N HIS A 186 43.88 -9.73 4.70
CA HIS A 186 45.14 -10.03 5.38
C HIS A 186 46.18 -10.51 4.36
N ASP A 187 47.39 -9.95 4.41
CA ASP A 187 48.43 -10.17 3.39
C ASP A 187 49.41 -11.31 3.70
N SER A 188 49.37 -11.89 4.90
CA SER A 188 50.27 -12.99 5.30
C SER A 188 49.76 -13.79 6.50
N GLY A 189 50.39 -14.94 6.75
CA GLY A 189 50.13 -15.80 7.91
C GLY A 189 48.83 -16.61 7.81
N PRO A 190 48.35 -17.20 8.92
CA PRO A 190 47.16 -18.08 8.92
C PRO A 190 45.83 -17.40 8.52
N LEU A 191 45.82 -16.08 8.35
CA LEU A 191 44.65 -15.31 7.93
C LEU A 191 44.69 -14.90 6.44
N GLU A 192 45.74 -15.26 5.69
CA GLU A 192 45.99 -14.71 4.34
C GLU A 192 44.77 -14.81 3.41
N GLY A 193 44.38 -13.70 2.79
CA GLY A 193 43.25 -13.60 1.87
C GLY A 193 41.87 -13.52 2.52
N LEU A 194 41.74 -13.68 3.84
CA LEU A 194 40.50 -13.36 4.57
C LEU A 194 40.29 -11.84 4.61
N LEU A 195 39.02 -11.41 4.69
CA LEU A 195 38.66 -9.99 4.79
C LEU A 195 39.21 -9.41 6.10
N ALA A 196 39.92 -8.30 6.04
CA ALA A 196 40.33 -7.56 7.24
C ALA A 196 39.39 -6.37 7.48
N GLU A 197 39.13 -5.59 6.44
CA GLU A 197 38.33 -4.37 6.50
C GLU A 197 37.54 -4.12 5.21
N VAL A 198 36.33 -3.57 5.33
CA VAL A 198 35.54 -3.06 4.21
C VAL A 198 35.12 -1.63 4.50
N ARG A 199 35.42 -0.69 3.58
CA ARG A 199 35.36 0.75 3.83
C ARG A 199 34.59 1.51 2.75
N GLN A 200 33.78 2.48 3.14
CA GLN A 200 33.12 3.43 2.24
C GLN A 200 32.78 4.74 2.96
N ALA A 201 33.09 5.90 2.37
CA ALA A 201 32.64 7.22 2.82
C ALA A 201 32.85 7.54 4.33
N GLY A 202 33.94 7.03 4.92
CA GLY A 202 34.26 7.16 6.35
C GLY A 202 33.82 5.97 7.23
N LEU A 203 32.93 5.11 6.71
CA LEU A 203 32.46 3.89 7.38
C LEU A 203 33.45 2.74 7.22
N LEU A 204 33.44 1.83 8.19
CA LEU A 204 34.34 0.69 8.28
C LEU A 204 33.64 -0.51 8.92
N LEU A 205 33.60 -1.64 8.21
CA LEU A 205 33.38 -2.97 8.78
C LEU A 205 34.76 -3.60 9.04
N ARG A 206 35.06 -4.04 10.27
CA ARG A 206 36.34 -4.69 10.62
C ARG A 206 36.11 -6.11 11.11
N PHE A 207 36.82 -7.06 10.52
CA PHE A 207 36.65 -8.50 10.70
C PHE A 207 37.72 -9.04 11.67
N HIS A 208 37.30 -9.85 12.64
CA HIS A 208 38.17 -10.37 13.70
C HIS A 208 38.13 -11.89 13.77
N TYR A 209 39.29 -12.51 13.59
CA TYR A 209 39.44 -13.97 13.56
C TYR A 209 40.04 -14.51 14.86
N THR A 210 39.77 -15.77 15.15
CA THR A 210 40.40 -16.53 16.22
C THR A 210 40.85 -17.87 15.66
N MET A 211 42.05 -18.32 16.07
CA MET A 211 42.61 -19.59 15.62
C MET A 211 42.07 -20.73 16.48
N HIS A 212 41.53 -21.76 15.83
CA HIS A 212 41.17 -23.03 16.47
C HIS A 212 41.95 -24.16 15.77
N GLY A 213 43.09 -24.54 16.35
CA GLY A 213 44.09 -25.35 15.65
C GLY A 213 44.67 -24.58 14.46
N GLN A 214 44.64 -25.19 13.27
CA GLN A 214 45.09 -24.55 12.01
C GLN A 214 43.98 -23.73 11.32
N ALA A 215 42.75 -23.72 11.83
CA ALA A 215 41.63 -23.02 11.20
C ALA A 215 41.45 -21.61 11.77
N ALA A 216 41.41 -20.61 10.88
CA ALA A 216 40.98 -19.25 11.20
C ALA A 216 39.46 -19.15 11.12
N LEU A 217 38.82 -18.81 12.23
CA LEU A 217 37.36 -18.67 12.33
C LEU A 217 37.01 -17.22 12.65
N LEU A 218 36.05 -16.65 11.92
CA LEU A 218 35.60 -15.28 12.15
C LEU A 218 34.79 -15.26 13.44
N HIS A 219 35.33 -14.72 14.54
CA HIS A 219 34.64 -14.69 15.82
C HIS A 219 33.82 -13.40 16.01
N ALA A 220 34.20 -12.30 15.36
CA ALA A 220 33.45 -11.05 15.45
C ALA A 220 33.59 -10.18 14.20
N VAL A 221 32.59 -9.33 13.94
CA VAL A 221 32.69 -8.19 13.03
C VAL A 221 32.30 -6.94 13.80
N ASP A 222 33.24 -6.00 13.91
CA ASP A 222 32.93 -4.65 14.34
C ASP A 222 32.24 -3.95 13.17
N THR A 223 30.96 -3.68 13.33
CA THR A 223 30.22 -2.78 12.46
C THR A 223 30.06 -1.44 13.18
N PRO A 224 29.84 -0.36 12.44
CA PRO A 224 29.54 0.94 13.04
C PRO A 224 28.23 0.96 13.88
N ARG A 225 27.37 -0.05 13.70
CA ARG A 225 26.17 -0.40 14.49
C ARG A 225 26.42 -1.20 15.77
N GLY A 226 27.64 -1.67 16.01
CA GLY A 226 27.97 -2.59 17.09
C GLY A 226 28.62 -3.89 16.60
N ARG A 227 29.01 -4.74 17.55
CA ARG A 227 29.78 -5.97 17.28
C ARG A 227 28.87 -7.18 17.15
N PHE A 228 28.79 -7.74 15.94
CA PHE A 228 28.27 -9.10 15.72
C PHE A 228 29.30 -10.11 16.23
N ARG A 229 28.85 -11.17 16.90
CA ARG A 229 29.73 -12.26 17.37
C ARG A 229 29.26 -13.61 16.84
N TYR A 230 30.19 -14.42 16.39
CA TYR A 230 29.96 -15.68 15.71
C TYR A 230 30.57 -16.80 16.55
N VAL A 231 29.74 -17.78 16.93
CA VAL A 231 30.12 -18.88 17.83
C VAL A 231 30.06 -20.19 17.05
N PHE A 232 31.10 -21.00 17.21
CA PHE A 232 31.26 -22.25 16.49
C PHE A 232 31.13 -23.43 17.43
N GLU A 233 30.49 -24.48 16.96
CA GLU A 233 30.58 -25.80 17.55
C GLU A 233 31.77 -26.53 16.92
N HIS A 234 32.68 -27.01 17.76
CA HIS A 234 33.88 -27.75 17.35
C HIS A 234 33.65 -29.24 17.56
N LEU A 235 33.56 -29.98 16.46
CA LEU A 235 33.42 -31.42 16.45
C LEU A 235 34.79 -32.07 16.24
N PRO A 236 35.23 -33.00 17.11
CA PRO A 236 36.46 -33.73 16.90
C PRO A 236 36.38 -34.63 15.66
N ALA A 237 37.54 -35.07 15.19
CA ALA A 237 37.62 -36.18 14.26
C ALA A 237 37.13 -37.46 14.94
N ASP A 238 36.39 -38.29 14.22
CA ASP A 238 36.07 -39.65 14.61
C ASP A 238 36.59 -40.59 13.51
N PRO A 239 37.81 -41.13 13.66
CA PRO A 239 38.40 -42.05 12.70
C PRO A 239 37.62 -43.35 12.51
N ALA A 240 36.90 -43.82 13.55
CA ALA A 240 36.12 -45.05 13.48
C ALA A 240 34.88 -44.89 12.58
N GLN A 241 34.39 -43.66 12.41
CA GLN A 241 33.31 -43.31 11.48
C GLN A 241 33.81 -42.62 10.19
N GLY A 242 35.13 -42.45 10.01
CA GLY A 242 35.71 -41.75 8.86
C GLY A 242 35.43 -40.24 8.82
N LEU A 243 35.11 -39.62 9.97
CA LEU A 243 34.68 -38.22 10.05
C LEU A 243 35.84 -37.31 10.43
N ALA A 244 36.19 -36.36 9.56
CA ALA A 244 37.17 -35.32 9.86
C ALA A 244 36.66 -34.32 10.92
N ALA A 245 37.58 -33.68 11.65
CA ALA A 245 37.26 -32.59 12.57
C ALA A 245 36.60 -31.42 11.81
N LEU A 246 35.58 -30.80 12.42
CA LEU A 246 34.76 -29.78 11.77
C LEU A 246 34.45 -28.66 12.76
N SER A 247 34.53 -27.41 12.30
CA SER A 247 33.95 -26.26 13.02
C SER A 247 32.77 -25.74 12.21
N ARG A 248 31.59 -25.62 12.84
CA ARG A 248 30.34 -25.19 12.21
C ARG A 248 29.71 -24.04 12.99
N LEU A 249 29.22 -23.01 12.28
CA LEU A 249 28.61 -21.83 12.88
C LEU A 249 27.30 -22.22 13.58
N SER A 250 27.29 -22.24 14.91
CA SER A 250 26.14 -22.70 15.70
C SER A 250 25.23 -21.55 16.17
N LEU A 251 25.80 -20.37 16.41
CA LEU A 251 25.10 -19.23 16.98
C LEU A 251 25.72 -17.92 16.49
N VAL A 252 24.88 -16.93 16.19
CA VAL A 252 25.30 -15.54 15.98
C VAL A 252 24.60 -14.67 17.01
N HIS A 253 25.37 -13.91 17.77
CA HIS A 253 24.87 -12.84 18.62
C HIS A 253 24.82 -11.55 17.83
N LEU A 254 23.62 -10.98 17.74
CA LEU A 254 23.38 -9.68 17.15
C LEU A 254 23.66 -8.58 18.20
N PRO A 255 23.95 -7.32 17.78
CA PRO A 255 24.16 -6.19 18.70
C PRO A 255 22.97 -5.89 19.62
N ASP A 256 21.76 -6.30 19.21
CA ASP A 256 20.48 -6.18 19.94
C ASP A 256 20.32 -7.21 21.08
N GLY A 257 21.30 -8.10 21.28
CA GLY A 257 21.24 -9.19 22.26
C GLY A 257 20.47 -10.42 21.80
N SER A 258 19.78 -10.35 20.67
CA SER A 258 19.08 -11.47 20.04
C SER A 258 20.10 -12.44 19.43
N ARG A 259 19.66 -13.68 19.17
CA ARG A 259 20.56 -14.75 18.75
C ARG A 259 19.96 -15.60 17.66
N ARG A 260 20.69 -15.70 16.55
CA ARG A 260 20.38 -16.59 15.44
C ARG A 260 21.05 -17.95 15.68
N ARG A 261 20.29 -18.98 16.03
CA ARG A 261 20.83 -20.34 16.27
C ARG A 261 20.61 -21.24 15.05
N TYR A 262 21.66 -21.93 14.63
CA TYR A 262 21.63 -22.92 13.56
C TYR A 262 21.61 -24.32 14.16
N LEU A 263 20.58 -25.11 13.83
CA LEU A 263 20.40 -26.46 14.33
C LEU A 263 21.09 -27.48 13.41
N TYR A 264 21.72 -28.48 14.02
CA TYR A 264 22.47 -29.53 13.34
C TYR A 264 22.09 -30.92 13.91
N GLU A 265 20.83 -31.31 13.69
CA GLU A 265 20.24 -32.52 14.26
C GLU A 265 20.69 -33.78 13.49
N ALA A 266 21.54 -34.63 14.07
CA ALA A 266 22.13 -35.79 13.39
C ALA A 266 21.12 -36.69 12.63
N ARG A 267 19.93 -36.93 13.22
CA ARG A 267 18.83 -37.72 12.62
C ARG A 267 18.27 -37.15 11.30
N HIS A 268 18.52 -35.87 11.02
CA HIS A 268 18.06 -35.14 9.82
C HIS A 268 19.21 -34.78 8.85
N GLN A 269 20.46 -35.03 9.25
CA GLN A 269 21.68 -34.71 8.48
C GLN A 269 22.15 -35.83 7.54
N SER A 270 21.59 -37.05 7.63
CA SER A 270 22.06 -38.24 6.89
C SER A 270 23.58 -38.46 6.94
N GLY A 271 24.19 -38.21 8.11
CA GLY A 271 25.63 -38.38 8.35
C GLY A 271 26.50 -37.16 8.03
N ASN A 272 26.02 -36.18 7.25
CA ASN A 272 26.81 -34.99 6.94
C ASN A 272 26.67 -33.90 8.02
N ARG A 273 27.68 -33.82 8.89
CA ARG A 273 27.71 -32.95 10.08
C ARG A 273 27.68 -31.44 9.78
N SER A 274 27.84 -30.98 8.53
CA SER A 274 27.78 -29.55 8.17
C SER A 274 26.39 -29.05 7.72
N LEU A 275 25.38 -29.94 7.62
CA LEU A 275 24.07 -29.57 7.08
C LEU A 275 23.18 -28.89 8.12
N VAL A 276 22.77 -27.64 7.87
CA VAL A 276 21.86 -26.88 8.75
C VAL A 276 20.44 -27.46 8.64
N THR A 277 19.94 -28.08 9.71
CA THR A 277 18.64 -28.76 9.77
C THR A 277 17.51 -27.87 10.29
N GLY A 278 17.83 -26.68 10.76
CA GLY A 278 16.84 -25.67 11.13
C GLY A 278 17.48 -24.35 11.53
N ILE A 279 16.66 -23.30 11.55
CA ILE A 279 17.02 -21.99 12.11
C ILE A 279 16.03 -21.71 13.24
N VAL A 280 16.57 -21.32 14.38
CA VAL A 280 15.84 -20.80 15.53
C VAL A 280 16.24 -19.35 15.70
N GLN A 281 15.27 -18.47 15.89
CA GLN A 281 15.57 -17.18 16.51
C GLN A 281 15.41 -17.34 18.02
N GLU A 282 16.30 -16.70 18.75
CA GLU A 282 16.18 -16.51 20.19
C GLU A 282 16.10 -15.02 20.43
N SER A 283 15.07 -14.60 21.16
CA SER A 283 15.02 -13.24 21.66
C SER A 283 16.07 -13.04 22.78
N PRO A 284 16.47 -11.78 23.04
CA PRO A 284 17.13 -11.38 24.28
C PRO A 284 16.33 -11.74 25.55
N ASN A 285 15.00 -11.91 25.48
CA ASN A 285 14.19 -12.31 26.65
C ASN A 285 14.16 -13.83 26.89
N GLY A 286 14.75 -14.62 26.00
CA GLY A 286 14.87 -16.08 26.14
C GLY A 286 13.70 -16.87 25.59
N SER A 287 12.71 -16.24 24.97
CA SER A 287 11.84 -16.95 24.01
C SER A 287 12.68 -17.46 22.82
N ALA A 288 12.24 -18.57 22.25
CA ALA A 288 12.89 -19.15 21.08
C ALA A 288 11.88 -19.82 20.16
N ARG A 289 11.77 -19.32 18.93
CA ARG A 289 10.92 -19.86 17.88
C ARG A 289 11.77 -20.46 16.78
N ARG A 290 11.42 -21.70 16.43
CA ARG A 290 11.91 -22.31 15.20
C ARG A 290 11.26 -21.63 14.00
N LEU A 291 12.08 -21.07 13.11
CA LEU A 291 11.61 -20.43 11.88
C LEU A 291 11.45 -21.46 10.76
N ASN A 292 12.37 -22.43 10.69
CA ASN A 292 12.38 -23.43 9.63
C ASN A 292 12.96 -24.79 10.07
N ALA A 293 12.54 -25.83 9.35
CA ALA A 293 13.08 -27.18 9.45
C ALA A 293 13.46 -27.73 8.07
N TRP A 294 14.55 -28.48 8.00
CA TRP A 294 14.94 -29.25 6.81
C TRP A 294 15.40 -30.66 7.17
N ASP A 295 15.18 -31.58 6.24
CA ASP A 295 15.72 -32.94 6.23
C ASP A 295 16.57 -33.11 4.98
N TYR A 296 17.62 -33.93 5.04
CA TYR A 296 18.55 -34.14 3.91
C TYR A 296 18.65 -35.62 3.52
N ASP A 297 19.11 -35.88 2.29
CA ASP A 297 19.62 -37.19 1.89
C ASP A 297 21.15 -37.30 2.05
N LYS A 298 21.68 -38.52 1.82
CA LYS A 298 23.12 -38.82 1.89
C LYS A 298 24.01 -38.03 0.91
N TYR A 299 23.41 -37.27 -0.02
CA TYR A 299 24.12 -36.41 -0.98
C TYR A 299 24.05 -34.92 -0.58
N GLY A 300 23.48 -34.60 0.58
CA GLY A 300 23.30 -33.21 1.05
C GLY A 300 22.15 -32.46 0.38
N ARG A 301 21.27 -33.15 -0.35
CA ARG A 301 20.08 -32.54 -0.96
C ARG A 301 18.94 -32.52 0.06
N ALA A 302 18.27 -31.38 0.23
CA ALA A 302 17.15 -31.26 1.15
C ALA A 302 15.92 -32.04 0.62
N THR A 303 15.42 -33.02 1.38
CA THR A 303 14.29 -33.89 1.03
C THR A 303 13.04 -33.64 1.86
N GLY A 304 13.11 -32.80 2.89
CA GLY A 304 11.98 -32.34 3.69
C GLY A 304 12.13 -30.87 4.06
N VAL A 305 11.02 -30.15 4.17
CA VAL A 305 11.03 -28.73 4.55
C VAL A 305 9.74 -28.28 5.25
N ALA A 306 9.84 -27.41 6.25
CA ALA A 306 8.70 -26.76 6.91
C ALA A 306 8.99 -25.30 7.32
N THR A 307 7.92 -24.55 7.57
CA THR A 307 7.91 -23.21 8.18
C THR A 307 7.52 -23.34 9.64
N GLY A 308 8.52 -23.49 10.53
CA GLY A 308 8.30 -23.92 11.91
C GLY A 308 8.83 -25.32 12.16
N GLU A 309 8.03 -26.14 12.84
CA GLU A 309 8.37 -27.53 13.16
C GLU A 309 8.10 -28.51 12.01
N ARG A 310 8.54 -29.75 12.15
CA ARG A 310 8.30 -30.82 11.14
C ARG A 310 6.88 -31.40 11.24
N SER A 311 5.87 -30.53 11.22
CA SER A 311 4.45 -30.89 11.37
C SER A 311 3.63 -30.56 10.13
N ALA A 312 2.46 -31.19 9.98
CA ALA A 312 1.52 -30.87 8.91
C ALA A 312 0.89 -29.47 9.06
N ALA A 313 0.78 -28.95 10.30
CA ALA A 313 0.30 -27.60 10.56
C ALA A 313 1.32 -26.53 10.11
N ASP A 314 2.62 -26.84 10.26
CA ASP A 314 3.76 -26.01 9.85
C ASP A 314 4.12 -26.15 8.35
N GLY A 315 3.19 -26.65 7.53
CA GLY A 315 3.35 -26.76 6.08
C GLY A 315 4.38 -27.80 5.61
N TYR A 316 4.76 -28.77 6.45
CA TYR A 316 5.81 -29.73 6.13
C TYR A 316 5.57 -30.47 4.80
N SER A 317 6.56 -30.37 3.91
CA SER A 317 6.54 -30.87 2.55
C SER A 317 7.76 -31.74 2.26
N ARG A 318 7.56 -32.89 1.60
CA ARG A 318 8.64 -33.80 1.17
C ARG A 318 8.98 -33.60 -0.30
N ILE A 319 10.27 -33.69 -0.63
CA ILE A 319 10.81 -33.49 -1.97
C ILE A 319 11.48 -34.78 -2.45
N ARG A 320 11.12 -35.25 -3.64
CA ARG A 320 11.68 -36.44 -4.29
C ARG A 320 12.27 -36.07 -5.64
N TYR A 321 13.60 -36.17 -5.74
CA TYR A 321 14.36 -35.96 -6.97
C TYR A 321 14.29 -37.22 -7.85
N LEU A 322 13.20 -37.36 -8.62
CA LEU A 322 12.92 -38.56 -9.42
C LEU A 322 13.86 -38.69 -10.62
N ARG A 323 14.23 -37.57 -11.27
CA ARG A 323 15.20 -37.55 -12.38
C ARG A 323 15.93 -36.20 -12.44
N ALA A 324 17.26 -36.23 -12.47
CA ALA A 324 18.04 -35.03 -12.75
C ALA A 324 17.84 -34.56 -14.20
N ALA A 325 17.88 -33.25 -14.45
CA ALA A 325 17.90 -32.73 -15.82
C ALA A 325 19.31 -32.84 -16.43
N THR A 326 19.38 -33.04 -17.73
CA THR A 326 20.57 -32.85 -18.57
C THR A 326 20.25 -31.87 -19.69
N GLU A 327 21.23 -31.49 -20.52
CA GLU A 327 20.95 -30.63 -21.69
C GLU A 327 20.02 -31.30 -22.72
N THR A 328 20.00 -32.65 -22.76
CA THR A 328 19.24 -33.47 -23.71
C THR A 328 17.97 -34.11 -23.13
N ALA A 329 17.83 -34.21 -21.80
CA ALA A 329 16.70 -34.88 -21.15
C ALA A 329 16.11 -34.05 -19.98
N PRO A 330 14.78 -33.89 -19.89
CA PRO A 330 14.17 -33.06 -18.85
C PRO A 330 14.19 -33.74 -17.48
N GLY A 331 14.52 -32.98 -16.45
CA GLY A 331 14.44 -33.40 -15.05
C GLY A 331 13.00 -33.45 -14.54
N LEU A 332 12.80 -34.15 -13.43
CA LEU A 332 11.52 -34.29 -12.74
C LEU A 332 11.75 -34.32 -11.22
N THR A 333 11.11 -33.38 -10.52
CA THR A 333 11.04 -33.35 -9.06
C THR A 333 9.58 -33.41 -8.64
N GLU A 334 9.29 -34.23 -7.64
CA GLU A 334 7.98 -34.36 -7.02
C GLU A 334 8.01 -33.74 -5.62
N VAL A 335 7.03 -32.90 -5.31
CA VAL A 335 6.82 -32.31 -4.00
C VAL A 335 5.48 -32.81 -3.46
N ARG A 336 5.48 -33.36 -2.24
CA ARG A 336 4.27 -33.83 -1.55
C ARG A 336 4.06 -33.01 -0.28
N SER A 337 2.94 -32.29 -0.23
CA SER A 337 2.55 -31.42 0.88
C SER A 337 1.20 -31.89 1.47
N ALA A 338 0.65 -31.12 2.42
CA ALA A 338 -0.72 -31.30 2.89
C ALA A 338 -1.78 -31.05 1.78
N GLN A 339 -1.44 -30.29 0.73
CA GLN A 339 -2.37 -30.00 -0.37
C GLN A 339 -2.42 -31.10 -1.44
N GLY A 340 -1.41 -31.97 -1.53
CA GLY A 340 -1.36 -33.06 -2.51
C GLY A 340 0.04 -33.30 -3.07
N ILE A 341 0.12 -33.65 -4.36
CA ILE A 341 1.36 -33.93 -5.10
C ILE A 341 1.52 -32.92 -6.23
N THR A 342 2.68 -32.26 -6.28
CA THR A 342 3.09 -31.38 -7.38
C THR A 342 4.30 -31.95 -8.10
N GLN A 343 4.26 -31.97 -9.43
CA GLN A 343 5.34 -32.41 -10.30
C GLN A 343 5.89 -31.23 -11.09
N LEU A 344 7.18 -30.96 -10.90
CA LEU A 344 7.91 -29.91 -11.59
C LEU A 344 8.87 -30.53 -12.61
N ARG A 345 8.79 -30.08 -13.86
CA ARG A 345 9.67 -30.50 -14.96
C ARG A 345 10.69 -29.42 -15.27
N PHE A 346 11.93 -29.84 -15.50
CA PHE A 346 13.07 -28.93 -15.69
C PHE A 346 13.79 -29.21 -17.00
N LEU A 347 14.32 -28.17 -17.62
CA LEU A 347 15.32 -28.23 -18.68
C LEU A 347 16.68 -27.77 -18.12
N GLN A 348 17.77 -28.24 -18.71
CA GLN A 348 19.09 -27.67 -18.49
C GLN A 348 19.56 -26.94 -19.76
N ARG A 349 20.08 -25.72 -19.62
CA ARG A 349 20.66 -24.93 -20.72
C ARG A 349 21.90 -24.20 -20.22
N ARG A 350 23.08 -24.46 -20.79
CA ARG A 350 24.35 -23.83 -20.40
C ARG A 350 24.62 -23.90 -18.88
N GLY A 351 24.30 -25.04 -18.28
CA GLY A 351 24.41 -25.28 -16.83
C GLY A 351 23.28 -24.72 -15.95
N GLN A 352 22.38 -23.89 -16.48
CA GLN A 352 21.21 -23.36 -15.73
C GLN A 352 20.05 -24.36 -15.74
N TYR A 353 19.34 -24.49 -14.61
CA TYR A 353 18.09 -25.24 -14.50
C TYR A 353 16.88 -24.31 -14.67
N LEU A 354 15.95 -24.68 -15.55
CA LEU A 354 14.81 -23.85 -15.95
C LEU A 354 13.52 -24.67 -15.85
N ILE A 355 12.47 -24.19 -15.17
CA ILE A 355 11.17 -24.89 -15.10
C ILE A 355 10.46 -24.80 -16.44
N SER A 356 10.18 -25.93 -17.07
CA SER A 356 9.38 -25.97 -18.30
C SER A 356 7.89 -26.11 -18.03
N SER A 357 7.50 -26.84 -16.98
CA SER A 357 6.08 -26.97 -16.59
C SER A 357 5.88 -27.44 -15.14
N VAL A 358 4.71 -27.12 -14.58
CA VAL A 358 4.25 -27.58 -13.26
C VAL A 358 2.84 -28.18 -13.35
N HIS A 359 2.66 -29.37 -12.78
CA HIS A 359 1.40 -30.12 -12.79
C HIS A 359 1.06 -30.63 -11.39
N GLY A 360 -0.21 -30.97 -11.16
CA GLY A 360 -0.69 -31.55 -9.89
C GLY A 360 -1.35 -30.52 -8.99
N ASP A 361 -1.30 -30.76 -7.67
CA ASP A 361 -2.19 -30.10 -6.72
C ASP A 361 -1.67 -28.74 -6.20
N GLY A 362 -0.40 -28.42 -6.39
CA GLY A 362 0.25 -27.18 -5.92
C GLY A 362 1.08 -27.36 -4.64
N CYS A 363 2.16 -26.57 -4.51
CA CYS A 363 3.02 -26.56 -3.33
C CYS A 363 3.47 -25.14 -2.94
N GLY A 364 3.59 -24.89 -1.63
CA GLY A 364 3.93 -23.57 -1.09
C GLY A 364 5.32 -23.12 -1.53
N GLY A 365 5.40 -22.03 -2.31
CA GLY A 365 6.64 -21.53 -2.92
C GLY A 365 7.02 -22.19 -4.25
N CYS A 366 6.19 -23.08 -4.80
CA CYS A 366 6.35 -23.54 -6.19
C CYS A 366 5.65 -22.56 -7.15
N PRO A 367 6.03 -22.49 -8.44
CA PRO A 367 5.13 -21.91 -9.45
C PRO A 367 3.80 -22.69 -9.45
N PRO A 368 2.65 -22.04 -9.69
CA PRO A 368 1.35 -22.69 -9.60
C PRO A 368 1.19 -23.81 -10.65
N PRO A 369 0.40 -24.87 -10.36
CA PRO A 369 0.02 -25.85 -11.37
C PRO A 369 -0.61 -25.20 -12.60
N GLY A 370 -0.33 -25.76 -13.78
CA GLY A 370 -0.69 -25.14 -15.06
C GLY A 370 0.34 -24.12 -15.56
N THR A 371 1.38 -23.80 -14.78
CA THR A 371 2.56 -23.08 -15.28
C THR A 371 3.21 -23.86 -16.42
N SER A 372 3.41 -23.19 -17.56
CA SER A 372 4.24 -23.61 -18.68
C SER A 372 5.19 -22.46 -19.04
N ALA A 373 6.44 -22.74 -19.41
CA ALA A 373 7.37 -21.68 -19.81
C ALA A 373 8.33 -22.09 -20.94
N ALA A 374 8.64 -21.11 -21.78
CA ALA A 374 9.57 -21.22 -22.90
C ALA A 374 10.77 -20.28 -22.71
N TYR A 375 11.93 -20.73 -23.18
CA TYR A 375 13.22 -20.06 -23.02
C TYR A 375 14.00 -20.12 -24.33
N ASP A 376 14.83 -19.10 -24.57
CA ASP A 376 15.73 -19.08 -25.71
C ASP A 376 16.96 -20.00 -25.52
N ALA A 377 17.81 -20.08 -26.54
CA ALA A 377 19.05 -20.87 -26.51
C ALA A 377 20.08 -20.38 -25.46
N GLN A 378 19.89 -19.19 -24.90
CA GLN A 378 20.71 -18.60 -23.84
C GLN A 378 20.09 -18.83 -22.45
N GLY A 379 18.90 -19.44 -22.36
CA GLY A 379 18.18 -19.70 -21.11
C GLY A 379 17.31 -18.54 -20.63
N ARG A 380 17.14 -17.48 -21.42
CA ARG A 380 16.32 -16.31 -21.05
C ARG A 380 14.85 -16.60 -21.32
N LEU A 381 13.99 -16.21 -20.39
CA LEU A 381 12.54 -16.41 -20.46
C LEU A 381 11.93 -15.66 -21.66
N GLN A 382 11.20 -16.38 -22.50
CA GLN A 382 10.49 -15.88 -23.69
C GLN A 382 8.97 -15.89 -23.52
N ALA A 383 8.41 -16.88 -22.82
CA ALA A 383 6.98 -16.94 -22.55
C ALA A 383 6.67 -17.64 -21.23
N VAL A 384 5.56 -17.26 -20.61
CA VAL A 384 4.96 -17.90 -19.44
C VAL A 384 3.47 -18.03 -19.70
N ASN A 385 2.96 -19.26 -19.73
CA ASN A 385 1.65 -19.61 -20.23
C ASN A 385 1.40 -18.96 -21.61
N GLU A 386 0.36 -18.14 -21.73
CA GLU A 386 0.00 -17.43 -22.98
C GLU A 386 0.75 -16.09 -23.14
N ALA A 387 1.44 -15.62 -22.10
CA ALA A 387 2.07 -14.31 -22.07
C ALA A 387 3.49 -14.34 -22.62
N GLN A 388 3.83 -13.33 -23.43
CA GLN A 388 5.06 -13.30 -24.23
C GLN A 388 5.98 -12.13 -23.85
N LEU A 389 7.29 -12.38 -23.86
CA LEU A 389 8.34 -11.41 -23.57
C LEU A 389 9.17 -11.19 -24.83
N LEU A 390 9.01 -10.02 -25.45
CA LEU A 390 9.76 -9.63 -26.63
C LEU A 390 11.08 -8.97 -26.22
N ARG A 391 12.18 -9.46 -26.79
CA ARG A 391 13.56 -9.02 -26.49
C ARG A 391 14.25 -8.52 -27.76
N ASN A 392 15.19 -7.59 -27.60
CA ASN A 392 16.11 -7.21 -28.68
C ASN A 392 17.24 -8.25 -28.84
N ALA A 393 18.14 -8.04 -29.81
CA ALA A 393 19.27 -8.94 -30.06
C ALA A 393 20.18 -9.13 -28.82
N ASP A 394 20.38 -8.06 -28.04
CA ASP A 394 21.19 -8.07 -26.81
C ASP A 394 20.50 -8.82 -25.66
N GLY A 395 19.18 -9.02 -25.73
CA GLY A 395 18.36 -9.72 -24.73
C GLY A 395 17.54 -8.83 -23.80
N GLY A 396 17.67 -7.51 -23.90
CA GLY A 396 16.86 -6.54 -23.17
C GLY A 396 15.39 -6.63 -23.59
N ILE A 397 14.48 -6.56 -22.62
CA ILE A 397 13.04 -6.61 -22.88
C ILE A 397 12.60 -5.30 -23.51
N VAL A 398 12.01 -5.37 -24.70
CA VAL A 398 11.43 -4.23 -25.43
C VAL A 398 9.92 -4.18 -25.28
N ALA A 399 9.26 -5.33 -25.08
CA ALA A 399 7.84 -5.37 -24.77
C ALA A 399 7.42 -6.65 -24.02
N ILE A 400 6.31 -6.56 -23.29
CA ILE A 400 5.60 -7.70 -22.71
C ILE A 400 4.17 -7.71 -23.25
N SER A 401 3.71 -8.86 -23.74
CA SER A 401 2.32 -9.12 -24.14
C SER A 401 1.66 -10.01 -23.07
N PRO A 402 0.95 -9.43 -22.09
CA PRO A 402 0.29 -10.19 -21.03
C PRO A 402 -1.00 -10.88 -21.49
N ALA A 403 -1.25 -12.10 -20.98
CA ALA A 403 -2.48 -12.86 -21.22
C ALA A 403 -3.70 -12.21 -20.54
N SER A 404 -4.82 -12.09 -21.26
CA SER A 404 -6.12 -11.55 -20.82
C SER A 404 -6.05 -10.41 -19.80
N ALA A 405 -5.24 -9.38 -20.10
CA ALA A 405 -4.84 -8.35 -19.15
C ALA A 405 -5.92 -7.30 -18.81
N GLY A 406 -7.19 -7.58 -19.10
CA GLY A 406 -8.29 -6.62 -19.03
C GLY A 406 -8.24 -5.50 -20.06
N TRP A 407 -7.30 -5.58 -21.01
CA TRP A 407 -7.02 -4.61 -22.06
C TRP A 407 -6.78 -5.39 -23.37
N PRO A 408 -7.71 -5.35 -24.34
CA PRO A 408 -7.62 -6.18 -25.54
C PRO A 408 -6.34 -5.93 -26.35
N GLY A 409 -5.59 -6.99 -26.67
CA GLY A 409 -4.35 -6.91 -27.44
C GLY A 409 -3.25 -6.05 -26.77
N LEU A 410 -3.20 -6.03 -25.43
CA LEU A 410 -2.21 -5.23 -24.69
C LEU A 410 -0.77 -5.66 -24.99
N MET A 411 0.07 -4.69 -25.33
CA MET A 411 1.53 -4.77 -25.25
C MET A 411 2.04 -3.63 -24.38
N LEU A 412 2.92 -3.94 -23.44
CA LEU A 412 3.60 -2.97 -22.58
C LEU A 412 4.99 -2.75 -23.14
N HIS A 413 5.37 -1.51 -23.41
CA HIS A 413 6.66 -1.18 -24.03
C HIS A 413 7.65 -0.65 -23.01
N TYR A 414 8.92 -1.04 -23.17
CA TYR A 414 9.99 -0.67 -22.26
C TYR A 414 11.20 -0.13 -23.03
N HIS A 415 11.93 0.79 -22.41
CA HIS A 415 13.23 1.23 -22.92
C HIS A 415 14.26 0.12 -22.67
N PRO A 416 14.86 -0.49 -23.72
CA PRO A 416 15.69 -1.69 -23.55
C PRO A 416 16.97 -1.47 -22.74
N SER A 417 17.41 -0.22 -22.57
CA SER A 417 18.62 0.15 -21.81
C SER A 417 18.37 0.51 -20.35
N SER A 418 17.18 1.03 -19.99
CA SER A 418 16.87 1.45 -18.60
C SER A 418 15.79 0.61 -17.92
N GLY A 419 14.98 -0.12 -18.70
CA GLY A 419 13.83 -0.87 -18.19
C GLY A 419 12.61 -0.01 -17.83
N ASP A 420 12.68 1.31 -18.06
CA ASP A 420 11.56 2.23 -17.83
C ASP A 420 10.41 1.95 -18.80
N SER A 421 9.18 2.22 -18.36
CA SER A 421 8.00 2.17 -19.22
C SER A 421 8.07 3.23 -20.32
N ALA A 422 8.19 2.79 -21.57
CA ALA A 422 8.10 3.65 -22.75
C ALA A 422 6.64 3.94 -23.14
N GLY A 423 5.67 3.28 -22.48
CA GLY A 423 4.24 3.37 -22.77
C GLY A 423 3.62 1.99 -23.00
N TRP A 424 2.49 1.96 -23.71
CA TRP A 424 1.77 0.73 -24.03
C TRP A 424 1.02 0.85 -25.35
N GLN A 425 0.54 -0.28 -25.85
CA GLN A 425 -0.37 -0.39 -26.97
C GLN A 425 -1.52 -1.29 -26.58
N SER A 426 -2.76 -0.93 -26.93
CA SER A 426 -3.90 -1.87 -26.89
C SER A 426 -4.78 -1.65 -28.12
N ALA A 427 -5.63 -2.63 -28.45
CA ALA A 427 -6.61 -2.47 -29.52
C ALA A 427 -7.70 -1.43 -29.18
N LEU A 428 -7.92 -1.14 -27.88
CA LEU A 428 -8.91 -0.18 -27.41
C LEU A 428 -8.40 1.27 -27.39
N THR A 429 -7.13 1.47 -27.03
CA THR A 429 -6.54 2.81 -26.80
C THR A 429 -5.39 3.16 -27.73
N GLY A 430 -5.17 2.34 -28.76
CA GLY A 430 -4.04 2.47 -29.68
C GLY A 430 -2.70 2.42 -28.93
N ARG A 431 -1.68 3.08 -29.49
CA ARG A 431 -0.36 3.22 -28.88
C ARG A 431 -0.22 4.54 -28.12
N GLU A 432 0.00 4.43 -26.82
CA GLU A 432 0.37 5.56 -25.95
C GLU A 432 1.87 5.51 -25.65
N THR A 433 2.53 6.67 -25.62
CA THR A 433 3.95 6.77 -25.28
C THR A 433 4.21 7.69 -24.10
N LEU A 434 5.19 7.32 -23.29
CA LEU A 434 5.74 8.11 -22.20
C LEU A 434 7.17 8.51 -22.57
N ARG A 435 7.49 9.80 -22.42
CA ARG A 435 8.83 10.32 -22.71
C ARG A 435 9.25 11.32 -21.64
N HIS A 436 10.39 11.05 -21.01
CA HIS A 436 11.12 12.04 -20.23
C HIS A 436 11.88 12.97 -21.18
N LEU A 437 11.74 14.27 -20.98
CA LEU A 437 12.49 15.30 -21.70
C LEU A 437 13.69 15.72 -20.86
N SER A 438 14.89 15.46 -21.40
CA SER A 438 16.19 15.64 -20.72
C SER A 438 16.58 17.11 -20.50
N ASP A 439 15.96 18.03 -21.25
CA ASP A 439 16.20 19.47 -21.23
C ASP A 439 15.35 20.23 -20.18
N THR A 440 14.21 19.68 -19.78
CA THR A 440 13.12 20.43 -19.12
C THR A 440 12.54 19.75 -17.89
N ARG A 441 13.18 18.67 -17.38
CA ARG A 441 12.69 17.84 -16.26
C ARG A 441 11.20 17.46 -16.40
N SER A 442 10.74 17.27 -17.63
CA SER A 442 9.32 17.15 -17.96
C SER A 442 8.95 15.74 -18.38
N LEU A 443 7.75 15.29 -18.00
CA LEU A 443 7.18 14.03 -18.45
C LEU A 443 6.05 14.31 -19.44
N VAL A 444 6.17 13.77 -20.65
CA VAL A 444 5.15 13.87 -21.71
C VAL A 444 4.51 12.51 -21.92
N ARG A 445 3.19 12.44 -21.75
CA ARG A 445 2.35 11.35 -22.28
C ARG A 445 1.73 11.81 -23.59
N ARG A 446 1.82 10.97 -24.62
CA ARG A 446 1.15 11.16 -25.91
C ARG A 446 0.14 10.02 -26.10
N PHE A 447 -1.11 10.39 -26.36
CA PHE A 447 -2.19 9.46 -26.63
C PHE A 447 -2.26 9.12 -28.13
N ALA A 448 -2.85 7.98 -28.47
CA ALA A 448 -2.92 7.50 -29.85
C ALA A 448 -3.72 8.40 -30.81
N ASN A 449 -4.62 9.25 -30.29
CA ASN A 449 -5.36 10.25 -31.06
C ASN A 449 -4.56 11.55 -31.30
N GLY A 450 -3.33 11.65 -30.79
CA GLY A 450 -2.47 12.82 -30.91
C GLY A 450 -2.51 13.78 -29.72
N ASP A 451 -3.46 13.62 -28.78
CA ASP A 451 -3.50 14.42 -27.55
C ASP A 451 -2.20 14.27 -26.75
N THR A 452 -1.87 15.27 -25.92
CA THR A 452 -0.73 15.18 -25.00
C THR A 452 -1.06 15.68 -23.60
N ALA A 453 -0.39 15.12 -22.61
CA ALA A 453 -0.31 15.65 -21.26
C ALA A 453 1.16 15.82 -20.89
N THR A 454 1.58 17.07 -20.68
CA THR A 454 2.94 17.44 -20.28
C THR A 454 2.92 17.91 -18.84
N LEU A 455 3.60 17.19 -17.96
CA LEU A 455 3.80 17.56 -16.56
C LEU A 455 5.20 18.15 -16.39
N ARG A 456 5.23 19.42 -15.97
CA ARG A 456 6.46 20.17 -15.68
C ARG A 456 6.70 20.23 -14.18
N TYR A 457 7.96 20.05 -13.81
CA TYR A 457 8.42 20.05 -12.43
C TYR A 457 9.38 21.21 -12.19
N ASP A 458 9.40 21.73 -10.97
CA ASP A 458 10.36 22.76 -10.55
C ASP A 458 11.76 22.18 -10.23
N ALA A 459 12.65 23.05 -9.76
CA ALA A 459 13.99 22.66 -9.31
C ALA A 459 13.97 21.66 -8.13
N ALA A 460 12.88 21.60 -7.36
CA ALA A 460 12.70 20.78 -6.16
C ALA A 460 11.97 19.44 -6.42
N GLY A 461 11.48 19.22 -7.64
CA GLY A 461 10.73 18.03 -8.06
C GLY A 461 9.22 18.09 -7.78
N LEU A 462 8.66 19.28 -7.49
CA LEU A 462 7.22 19.47 -7.39
C LEU A 462 6.59 19.73 -8.76
N PRO A 463 5.42 19.14 -9.08
CA PRO A 463 4.71 19.51 -10.29
C PRO A 463 4.16 20.94 -10.15
N VAL A 464 4.53 21.83 -11.06
CA VAL A 464 4.12 23.25 -11.06
C VAL A 464 3.19 23.61 -12.21
N SER A 465 3.23 22.84 -13.30
CA SER A 465 2.34 23.03 -14.44
C SER A 465 1.98 21.69 -15.07
N LEU A 466 0.68 21.48 -15.29
CA LEU A 466 0.15 20.43 -16.15
C LEU A 466 -0.44 21.11 -17.38
N ILE A 467 0.13 20.83 -18.56
CA ILE A 467 -0.36 21.32 -19.85
C ILE A 467 -0.98 20.13 -20.58
N GLN A 468 -2.26 20.23 -20.91
CA GLN A 468 -3.00 19.22 -21.65
C GLN A 468 -3.43 19.79 -23.00
N THR A 469 -3.21 19.08 -24.08
CA THR A 469 -3.51 19.53 -25.44
C THR A 469 -4.35 18.50 -26.17
N GLY A 470 -5.42 18.95 -26.84
CA GLY A 470 -6.25 18.09 -27.67
C GLY A 470 -7.10 18.88 -28.66
N LYS A 471 -7.27 18.35 -29.88
CA LYS A 471 -8.03 18.98 -30.98
C LYS A 471 -7.71 20.48 -31.19
N GLY A 472 -6.41 20.83 -31.23
CA GLY A 472 -5.94 22.22 -31.43
C GLY A 472 -6.09 23.15 -30.22
N ARG A 473 -6.72 22.69 -29.12
CA ARG A 473 -6.89 23.46 -27.88
C ARG A 473 -5.84 23.04 -26.85
N SER A 474 -5.47 23.99 -25.97
CA SER A 474 -4.55 23.77 -24.86
C SER A 474 -5.20 24.23 -23.55
N GLN A 475 -4.99 23.48 -22.47
CA GLN A 475 -5.44 23.81 -21.13
C GLN A 475 -4.25 23.67 -20.17
N GLN A 476 -3.98 24.70 -19.40
CA GLN A 476 -2.90 24.70 -18.41
C GLN A 476 -3.47 24.78 -16.99
N THR A 477 -3.03 23.87 -16.13
CA THR A 477 -3.24 23.95 -14.68
C THR A 477 -1.93 24.39 -14.04
N MET A 478 -1.96 25.45 -13.23
CA MET A 478 -0.81 25.90 -12.43
C MET A 478 -0.99 25.48 -10.98
N LEU A 479 0.09 25.03 -10.36
CA LEU A 479 0.10 24.53 -8.98
C LEU A 479 1.04 25.41 -8.13
N GLY A 480 0.46 26.18 -7.22
CA GLY A 480 1.16 26.98 -6.22
C GLY A 480 1.24 26.25 -4.89
N TRP A 481 2.45 26.18 -4.35
CA TRP A 481 2.77 25.44 -3.12
C TRP A 481 3.28 26.38 -2.04
N ASN A 482 2.92 26.16 -0.78
CA ASN A 482 3.60 26.82 0.35
C ASN A 482 4.96 26.15 0.64
N ASN A 483 5.71 26.72 1.59
CA ASN A 483 7.01 26.19 2.01
C ASN A 483 6.92 24.74 2.55
N HIS A 484 5.79 24.36 3.16
CA HIS A 484 5.48 22.98 3.59
C HIS A 484 5.04 22.06 2.43
N ARG A 485 5.16 22.51 1.18
CA ARG A 485 4.73 21.85 -0.07
C ARG A 485 3.24 21.50 -0.13
N GLN A 486 2.38 22.13 0.65
CA GLN A 486 0.92 21.97 0.53
C GLN A 486 0.41 22.85 -0.63
N PRO A 487 -0.56 22.37 -1.42
CA PRO A 487 -1.12 23.17 -2.51
C PRO A 487 -1.97 24.29 -1.90
N ILE A 488 -1.51 25.53 -2.03
CA ILE A 488 -2.21 26.73 -1.56
C ILE A 488 -3.02 27.40 -2.67
N PHE A 489 -2.63 27.16 -3.91
CA PHE A 489 -3.28 27.71 -5.09
C PHE A 489 -3.26 26.69 -6.22
N ILE A 490 -4.40 26.55 -6.88
CA ILE A 490 -4.55 25.73 -8.09
C ILE A 490 -5.26 26.63 -9.10
N ALA A 491 -4.51 27.12 -10.08
CA ALA A 491 -5.06 27.92 -11.16
C ALA A 491 -5.53 26.99 -12.27
N HIS A 492 -6.78 27.10 -12.68
CA HIS A 492 -7.35 26.34 -13.79
C HIS A 492 -8.40 27.20 -14.49
N PRO A 493 -8.48 27.21 -15.84
CA PRO A 493 -9.35 28.13 -16.58
C PRO A 493 -10.84 28.12 -16.20
N ALA A 494 -11.33 27.02 -15.60
CA ALA A 494 -12.73 26.89 -15.20
C ALA A 494 -13.00 27.04 -13.69
N GLU A 495 -11.98 26.90 -12.83
CA GLU A 495 -12.10 27.05 -11.38
C GLU A 495 -10.73 27.23 -10.74
N ASN A 496 -10.50 28.38 -10.11
CA ASN A 496 -9.34 28.56 -9.25
C ASN A 496 -9.68 28.07 -7.84
N GLU A 497 -8.79 27.29 -7.22
CA GLU A 497 -8.92 26.88 -5.82
C GLU A 497 -7.79 27.47 -4.98
N PHE A 498 -8.18 28.19 -3.92
CA PHE A 498 -7.29 28.71 -2.89
C PHE A 498 -7.53 27.94 -1.59
N ARG A 499 -6.45 27.56 -0.91
CA ARG A 499 -6.49 26.77 0.32
C ARG A 499 -5.67 27.49 1.37
N GLN A 500 -6.27 27.76 2.53
CA GLN A 500 -5.52 28.11 3.73
C GLN A 500 -5.52 26.93 4.67
N TYR A 501 -4.35 26.71 5.27
CA TYR A 501 -4.15 25.72 6.28
C TYR A 501 -3.93 26.44 7.61
N ASP A 502 -4.38 25.83 8.70
CA ASP A 502 -3.87 26.19 10.03
C ASP A 502 -2.36 25.93 10.12
N GLY A 503 -1.69 26.46 11.15
CA GLY A 503 -0.23 26.35 11.41
C GLY A 503 0.22 24.95 11.80
N HIS A 504 -0.25 23.98 11.04
CA HIS A 504 -0.59 22.67 11.55
C HIS A 504 -0.99 21.73 10.36
N GLY A 505 -1.78 22.21 9.38
CA GLY A 505 -1.97 21.54 8.09
C GLY A 505 -3.34 20.89 7.83
N ARG A 506 -4.37 21.12 8.66
CA ARG A 506 -5.75 20.95 8.15
C ARG A 506 -6.07 22.12 7.24
N MET A 507 -6.90 21.87 6.23
CA MET A 507 -7.52 22.93 5.45
C MET A 507 -8.56 23.62 6.34
N ILE A 508 -8.32 24.88 6.75
CA ILE A 508 -9.30 25.68 7.50
C ILE A 508 -10.16 26.55 6.61
N LEU A 509 -9.62 26.92 5.45
CA LEU A 509 -10.30 27.69 4.43
C LEU A 509 -10.14 26.99 3.10
N ARG A 510 -11.24 26.86 2.38
CA ARG A 510 -11.21 26.69 0.94
C ARG A 510 -12.02 27.80 0.30
N ARG A 511 -11.41 28.51 -0.63
CA ARG A 511 -12.11 29.44 -1.52
C ARG A 511 -12.00 28.93 -2.95
N THR A 512 -13.13 28.67 -3.60
CA THR A 512 -13.20 28.42 -5.05
C THR A 512 -13.71 29.66 -5.75
N GLU A 513 -13.07 30.02 -6.86
CA GLU A 513 -13.46 31.15 -7.71
C GLU A 513 -13.73 30.63 -9.13
N ARG A 514 -14.94 30.82 -9.62
CA ARG A 514 -15.37 30.38 -10.96
C ARG A 514 -15.72 31.60 -11.82
N PRO A 515 -15.19 31.72 -13.04
CA PRO A 515 -15.63 32.75 -13.97
C PRO A 515 -17.09 32.50 -14.39
N LEU A 516 -17.85 33.59 -14.45
CA LEU A 516 -19.19 33.70 -15.03
C LEU A 516 -19.12 34.54 -16.32
N PRO A 517 -20.24 34.73 -17.06
CA PRO A 517 -20.31 35.76 -18.09
C PRO A 517 -19.98 37.17 -17.56
N ASP A 518 -19.67 38.09 -18.48
CA ASP A 518 -19.38 39.51 -18.21
C ASP A 518 -18.24 39.74 -17.18
N ASP A 519 -17.23 38.87 -17.20
CA ASP A 519 -16.07 38.84 -16.30
C ASP A 519 -16.40 38.79 -14.78
N ALA A 520 -17.65 38.49 -14.43
CA ALA A 520 -18.06 38.28 -13.06
C ALA A 520 -17.44 36.99 -12.48
N ILE A 521 -17.17 36.98 -11.17
CA ILE A 521 -16.55 35.84 -10.47
C ILE A 521 -17.47 35.35 -9.37
N TRP A 522 -17.94 34.11 -9.50
CA TRP A 522 -18.63 33.43 -8.41
C TRP A 522 -17.61 32.90 -7.41
N ARG A 523 -17.67 33.41 -6.17
CA ARG A 523 -16.81 33.00 -5.06
C ARG A 523 -17.59 32.16 -4.07
N MET A 524 -17.04 31.02 -3.69
CA MET A 524 -17.57 30.18 -2.61
C MET A 524 -16.47 29.95 -1.58
N GLU A 525 -16.79 30.14 -0.30
CA GLU A 525 -15.84 29.97 0.80
C GLU A 525 -16.40 28.97 1.82
N GLU A 526 -15.63 27.93 2.13
CA GLU A 526 -15.93 26.94 3.17
C GLU A 526 -14.90 27.02 4.29
N ARG A 527 -15.39 27.00 5.54
CA ARG A 527 -14.53 27.02 6.74
C ARG A 527 -14.68 25.76 7.55
N PHE A 528 -13.55 25.15 7.88
CA PHE A 528 -13.51 23.85 8.56
C PHE A 528 -12.91 24.01 9.96
N HIS A 529 -13.72 23.70 10.96
CA HIS A 529 -13.33 23.62 12.35
C HIS A 529 -13.42 22.17 12.80
N TYR A 530 -12.50 21.77 13.64
CA TYR A 530 -12.23 20.38 13.94
C TYR A 530 -11.88 20.27 15.41
N ASP A 531 -12.15 19.12 16.01
CA ASP A 531 -11.74 18.87 17.38
C ASP A 531 -10.22 18.70 17.47
N ALA A 532 -9.78 18.44 18.68
CA ALA A 532 -8.42 18.10 18.98
C ALA A 532 -7.98 16.80 18.25
N GLN A 533 -8.87 15.81 18.15
CA GLN A 533 -8.64 14.52 17.50
C GLN A 533 -8.92 14.50 15.97
N HIS A 534 -8.87 15.64 15.28
CA HIS A 534 -9.10 15.80 13.82
C HIS A 534 -10.44 15.54 13.22
N ARG A 535 -11.40 15.19 14.03
CA ARG A 535 -12.72 14.93 13.51
C ARG A 535 -13.33 16.31 13.28
N LEU A 536 -13.74 16.55 12.03
CA LEU A 536 -14.41 17.78 11.62
C LEU A 536 -15.58 18.01 12.57
N LEU A 537 -15.56 19.07 13.38
CA LEU A 537 -16.62 19.38 14.35
C LEU A 537 -17.68 20.26 13.72
N ARG A 538 -17.25 21.25 12.95
CA ARG A 538 -18.10 22.31 12.44
C ARG A 538 -17.61 22.70 11.05
N HIS A 539 -18.48 22.58 10.06
CA HIS A 539 -18.22 23.00 8.67
C HIS A 539 -19.17 24.16 8.36
N GLU A 540 -18.62 25.36 8.22
CA GLU A 540 -19.36 26.53 7.74
C GLU A 540 -19.47 26.45 6.23
N LEU A 541 -20.70 26.55 5.74
CA LEU A 541 -21.05 26.29 4.35
C LEU A 541 -20.93 27.56 3.49
N PRO A 542 -20.61 27.45 2.19
CA PRO A 542 -20.48 28.59 1.30
C PRO A 542 -21.82 29.24 1.00
N GLU A 543 -22.92 28.48 1.10
CA GLU A 543 -24.27 29.02 1.11
C GLU A 543 -24.76 29.47 2.49
N GLY A 544 -23.89 29.56 3.50
CA GLY A 544 -24.26 29.86 4.88
C GLY A 544 -24.99 28.73 5.60
N GLY A 545 -25.09 28.86 6.92
CA GLY A 545 -25.41 27.74 7.79
C GLY A 545 -24.19 26.85 8.03
N ILE A 546 -24.36 25.86 8.91
CA ILE A 546 -23.27 25.14 9.55
C ILE A 546 -23.65 23.67 9.70
N LEU A 547 -22.74 22.75 9.42
CA LEU A 547 -22.86 21.34 9.79
C LEU A 547 -22.05 21.07 11.05
N HIS A 548 -22.72 20.61 12.11
CA HIS A 548 -22.11 20.17 13.37
C HIS A 548 -22.06 18.66 13.43
N TYR A 549 -20.88 18.11 13.71
CA TYR A 549 -20.64 16.68 13.78
C TYR A 549 -20.37 16.28 15.22
N ARG A 550 -21.09 15.27 15.71
CA ARG A 550 -20.87 14.68 17.02
C ARG A 550 -20.20 13.33 16.84
N TRP A 551 -18.95 13.24 17.24
CA TRP A 551 -18.16 12.03 17.16
C TRP A 551 -18.21 11.25 18.46
N GLY A 552 -18.06 9.95 18.33
CA GLY A 552 -17.99 9.02 19.44
C GLY A 552 -16.61 8.43 19.61
N ASN A 553 -16.58 7.59 20.63
CA ASN A 553 -15.64 6.50 20.80
C ASN A 553 -15.45 5.76 19.47
N GLY A 554 -14.29 5.96 18.86
CA GLY A 554 -13.75 5.17 17.75
C GLY A 554 -14.14 5.65 16.37
N GLY A 555 -13.92 6.95 16.12
CA GLY A 555 -14.19 7.61 14.84
C GLY A 555 -15.64 7.52 14.36
N ARG A 556 -16.52 6.83 15.10
CA ARG A 556 -17.92 6.65 14.76
C ARG A 556 -18.64 7.99 14.85
N LEU A 557 -19.24 8.40 13.75
CA LEU A 557 -20.17 9.51 13.75
C LEU A 557 -21.40 9.13 14.59
N LEU A 558 -21.59 9.78 15.74
CA LEU A 558 -22.77 9.58 16.61
C LEU A 558 -23.90 10.55 16.27
N GLY A 559 -23.62 11.59 15.50
CA GLY A 559 -24.66 12.43 14.93
C GLY A 559 -24.14 13.51 14.01
N LEU A 560 -25.03 14.01 13.18
CA LEU A 560 -24.85 15.15 12.29
C LEU A 560 -26.05 16.06 12.50
N ILE A 561 -25.80 17.34 12.75
CA ILE A 561 -26.80 18.38 12.98
C ILE A 561 -26.54 19.47 11.95
N TRP A 562 -27.58 19.93 11.28
CA TRP A 562 -27.54 21.11 10.44
C TRP A 562 -28.09 22.29 11.23
N GLU A 563 -27.34 23.39 11.26
CA GLU A 563 -27.79 24.69 11.73
C GLU A 563 -27.98 25.58 10.50
N ASN A 564 -29.19 26.11 10.30
CA ASN A 564 -29.48 26.95 9.15
C ASN A 564 -28.97 28.39 9.34
N ARG A 565 -29.17 29.26 8.34
CA ARG A 565 -28.73 30.67 8.39
C ARG A 565 -29.34 31.49 9.53
N ARG A 566 -30.44 31.03 10.13
CA ARG A 566 -31.15 31.68 11.25
C ARG A 566 -30.68 31.17 12.62
N GLY A 567 -29.73 30.23 12.66
CA GLY A 567 -29.27 29.57 13.88
C GLY A 567 -30.16 28.41 14.35
N GLU A 568 -31.20 28.04 13.59
CA GLU A 568 -32.11 26.95 13.95
C GLU A 568 -31.43 25.60 13.68
N ARG A 569 -31.41 24.72 14.69
CA ARG A 569 -30.72 23.42 14.63
C ARG A 569 -31.70 22.27 14.37
N GLN A 570 -31.42 21.50 13.33
CA GLN A 570 -32.12 20.28 12.96
C GLN A 570 -31.16 19.08 12.97
N THR A 571 -31.54 17.99 13.65
CA THR A 571 -30.76 16.74 13.59
C THR A 571 -30.92 16.12 12.21
N VAL A 572 -29.83 15.67 11.59
CA VAL A 572 -29.83 14.92 10.33
C VAL A 572 -29.84 13.43 10.63
N ILE A 573 -28.88 12.99 11.45
CA ILE A 573 -28.80 11.63 12.02
C ILE A 573 -28.30 11.68 13.46
N ALA A 574 -28.71 10.70 14.26
CA ALA A 574 -28.16 10.40 15.58
C ALA A 574 -28.10 8.88 15.79
N SER A 575 -27.01 8.37 16.37
CA SER A 575 -26.92 6.96 16.77
C SER A 575 -27.64 6.73 18.11
N ASP A 576 -28.46 5.68 18.19
CA ASP A 576 -28.92 5.17 19.49
C ASP A 576 -27.81 4.37 20.18
N ALA A 577 -27.65 4.52 21.50
CA ALA A 577 -26.66 3.78 22.27
C ALA A 577 -26.90 2.25 22.19
N GLY A 578 -25.82 1.48 22.03
CA GLY A 578 -25.86 0.02 21.97
C GLY A 578 -26.56 -0.58 20.74
N ARG A 579 -26.88 0.21 19.71
CA ARG A 579 -27.59 -0.28 18.50
C ARG A 579 -26.83 0.03 17.19
N PRO A 580 -26.82 -0.90 16.22
CA PRO A 580 -26.31 -0.64 14.88
C PRO A 580 -27.35 0.15 14.07
N GLY A 581 -26.87 1.10 13.26
CA GLY A 581 -27.70 2.01 12.47
C GLY A 581 -27.83 3.42 13.05
N TYR A 582 -28.75 4.20 12.48
CA TYR A 582 -29.03 5.59 12.83
C TYR A 582 -30.54 5.83 12.98
N ARG A 583 -30.88 6.75 13.87
CA ARG A 583 -32.13 7.50 13.85
C ARG A 583 -31.94 8.74 12.99
N TYR A 584 -32.88 9.02 12.10
CA TYR A 584 -32.92 10.21 11.27
C TYR A 584 -33.63 11.37 11.97
N GLY A 585 -33.41 12.60 11.50
CA GLY A 585 -34.03 13.82 12.03
C GLY A 585 -35.55 13.78 12.16
N ASN A 586 -36.22 13.13 11.21
CA ASN A 586 -37.68 12.93 11.19
C ASN A 586 -38.17 11.78 12.11
N GLY A 587 -37.30 11.22 12.94
CA GLY A 587 -37.62 10.17 13.91
C GLY A 587 -37.55 8.74 13.36
N LEU A 588 -37.47 8.54 12.05
CA LEU A 588 -37.31 7.20 11.45
C LEU A 588 -36.02 6.52 11.95
N ARG A 589 -36.03 5.19 12.10
CA ARG A 589 -34.83 4.42 12.48
C ARG A 589 -34.45 3.39 11.44
N LEU A 590 -33.18 3.36 11.05
CA LEU A 590 -32.55 2.27 10.30
C LEU A 590 -32.10 1.17 11.25
N GLN A 591 -32.51 -0.07 10.96
CA GLN A 591 -32.03 -1.29 11.59
C GLN A 591 -31.38 -2.19 10.54
N VAL A 592 -30.20 -2.72 10.86
CA VAL A 592 -29.49 -3.72 10.05
C VAL A 592 -29.46 -5.04 10.81
N SER A 593 -29.68 -6.16 10.12
CA SER A 593 -29.54 -7.50 10.70
C SER A 593 -28.86 -8.47 9.72
N LEU A 594 -27.95 -9.26 10.27
CA LEU A 594 -27.39 -10.43 9.63
C LEU A 594 -28.00 -11.71 10.17
N SER A 595 -28.08 -12.73 9.32
CA SER A 595 -28.57 -14.05 9.67
C SER A 595 -27.64 -15.11 9.07
N GLY A 596 -26.78 -15.69 9.90
CA GLY A 596 -25.93 -16.84 9.57
C GLY A 596 -24.99 -16.63 8.37
N GLY A 597 -24.41 -15.44 8.21
CA GLY A 597 -23.47 -15.06 7.13
C GLY A 597 -24.09 -14.89 5.73
N HIS A 598 -25.09 -15.71 5.39
CA HIS A 598 -25.64 -15.85 4.04
C HIS A 598 -26.82 -14.91 3.72
N ARG A 599 -27.30 -14.13 4.69
CA ARG A 599 -28.45 -13.24 4.51
C ARG A 599 -28.27 -11.91 5.24
N ARG A 600 -28.44 -10.82 4.50
CA ARG A 600 -28.41 -9.43 5.00
C ARG A 600 -29.80 -8.80 4.89
N THR A 601 -30.22 -8.05 5.90
CA THR A 601 -31.49 -7.30 5.86
C THR A 601 -31.33 -5.90 6.43
N LEU A 602 -31.88 -4.90 5.72
CA LEU A 602 -31.98 -3.50 6.16
C LEU A 602 -33.46 -3.16 6.26
N GLN A 603 -33.83 -2.42 7.30
CA GLN A 603 -35.21 -2.02 7.57
C GLN A 603 -35.28 -0.60 8.13
N VAL A 604 -36.25 0.18 7.64
CA VAL A 604 -36.57 1.51 8.19
C VAL A 604 -37.95 1.47 8.84
N PHE A 605 -38.07 1.95 10.08
CA PHE A 605 -39.29 1.94 10.89
C PHE A 605 -39.71 3.34 11.33
N ARG A 606 -41.01 3.50 11.61
CA ARG A 606 -41.61 4.72 12.18
C ARG A 606 -41.50 4.79 13.71
N ASP A 607 -41.70 3.65 14.37
CA ASP A 607 -41.92 3.59 15.82
C ASP A 607 -40.85 2.76 16.56
N THR A 608 -40.84 2.83 17.89
CA THR A 608 -39.96 1.99 18.73
C THR A 608 -40.57 1.70 20.11
N PRO A 609 -40.53 0.46 20.62
CA PRO A 609 -40.04 -0.76 19.97
C PRO A 609 -40.82 -1.09 18.67
N PRO A 610 -40.22 -1.79 17.69
CA PRO A 610 -40.79 -1.91 16.34
C PRO A 610 -41.95 -2.91 16.28
N THR A 611 -43.12 -2.48 16.76
CA THR A 611 -44.40 -3.21 16.64
C THR A 611 -45.04 -3.02 15.26
N SER A 612 -44.70 -1.94 14.55
CA SER A 612 -45.23 -1.61 13.23
C SER A 612 -44.46 -2.25 12.07
N LYS A 613 -45.14 -2.44 10.93
CA LYS A 613 -44.53 -2.95 9.69
C LYS A 613 -43.52 -1.91 9.17
N PRO A 614 -42.30 -2.31 8.73
CA PRO A 614 -41.29 -1.37 8.28
C PRO A 614 -41.75 -0.58 7.05
N LEU A 615 -41.36 0.69 6.98
CA LEU A 615 -41.58 1.61 5.86
C LEU A 615 -40.83 1.14 4.61
N TRP A 616 -39.58 0.70 4.77
CA TRP A 616 -38.77 0.08 3.73
C TRP A 616 -38.04 -1.15 4.28
N ARG A 617 -37.88 -2.17 3.45
CA ARG A 617 -37.06 -3.35 3.72
C ARG A 617 -36.30 -3.76 2.46
N LEU A 618 -35.00 -3.95 2.59
CA LEU A 618 -34.15 -4.64 1.62
C LEU A 618 -33.63 -5.95 2.24
N THR A 619 -33.72 -7.05 1.51
CA THR A 619 -33.13 -8.34 1.91
C THR A 619 -32.29 -8.89 0.76
N GLN A 620 -31.05 -9.26 1.06
CA GLN A 620 -30.12 -9.95 0.16
C GLN A 620 -29.84 -11.37 0.68
N THR A 621 -29.78 -12.34 -0.23
CA THR A 621 -29.23 -13.70 0.01
C THR A 621 -27.92 -13.81 -0.76
N LEU A 622 -26.88 -14.36 -0.13
CA LEU A 622 -25.54 -14.46 -0.67
C LEU A 622 -25.14 -15.93 -0.92
N ASN A 623 -24.25 -16.14 -1.88
CA ASN A 623 -23.49 -17.38 -2.03
C ASN A 623 -22.32 -17.43 -1.02
N PRO A 624 -21.68 -18.59 -0.79
CA PRO A 624 -20.51 -18.71 0.09
C PRO A 624 -19.30 -17.84 -0.31
N ASP A 625 -19.20 -17.45 -1.59
CA ASP A 625 -18.17 -16.52 -2.07
C ASP A 625 -18.55 -15.02 -1.91
N GLY A 626 -19.71 -14.75 -1.30
CA GLY A 626 -20.27 -13.42 -1.05
C GLY A 626 -21.01 -12.79 -2.24
N SER A 627 -21.13 -13.46 -3.40
CA SER A 627 -21.90 -12.93 -4.54
C SER A 627 -23.40 -12.92 -4.21
N VAL A 628 -24.13 -11.89 -4.67
CA VAL A 628 -25.56 -11.73 -4.35
C VAL A 628 -26.38 -12.70 -5.21
N LEU A 629 -26.98 -13.72 -4.61
CA LEU A 629 -27.83 -14.69 -5.31
C LEU A 629 -29.26 -14.14 -5.52
N ARG A 630 -29.81 -13.47 -4.51
CA ARG A 630 -31.19 -12.92 -4.54
C ARG A 630 -31.29 -11.61 -3.80
N GLN A 631 -32.02 -10.65 -4.36
CA GLN A 631 -32.36 -9.37 -3.75
C GLN A 631 -33.87 -9.16 -3.77
N HIS A 632 -34.43 -8.64 -2.67
CA HIS A 632 -35.87 -8.42 -2.52
C HIS A 632 -36.12 -7.14 -1.70
N GLN A 633 -36.76 -6.18 -2.34
CA GLN A 633 -37.09 -4.86 -1.79
C GLN A 633 -38.61 -4.77 -1.58
N ARG A 634 -39.04 -4.16 -0.48
CA ARG A 634 -40.45 -3.90 -0.16
C ARG A 634 -40.60 -2.53 0.48
N ILE A 635 -41.66 -1.83 0.11
CA ILE A 635 -42.06 -0.55 0.71
C ILE A 635 -43.49 -0.68 1.26
N ALA A 636 -43.76 0.00 2.38
CA ALA A 636 -45.10 0.12 2.92
C ALA A 636 -46.00 0.94 1.96
N GLN A 637 -47.29 0.65 1.95
CA GLN A 637 -48.23 1.36 1.08
C GLN A 637 -48.27 2.85 1.46
N TYR A 638 -48.03 3.75 0.50
CA TYR A 638 -48.09 5.19 0.69
C TYR A 638 -48.93 5.84 -0.41
N ALA A 639 -49.65 6.92 -0.08
CA ALA A 639 -50.80 7.42 -0.85
C ALA A 639 -50.44 8.31 -2.05
N ALA A 640 -49.38 7.99 -2.80
CA ALA A 640 -48.86 8.86 -3.86
C ALA A 640 -49.61 8.81 -5.21
N SER A 641 -50.58 7.90 -5.39
CA SER A 641 -51.51 7.99 -6.53
C SER A 641 -52.75 7.09 -6.35
N PRO A 642 -53.98 7.58 -6.62
CA PRO A 642 -55.18 6.74 -6.70
C PRO A 642 -55.11 5.62 -7.76
N ARG A 643 -54.17 5.71 -8.71
CA ARG A 643 -54.05 4.78 -9.85
C ARG A 643 -53.14 3.56 -9.62
N GLN A 644 -52.52 3.39 -8.44
CA GLN A 644 -51.65 2.23 -8.17
C GLN A 644 -51.95 1.54 -6.81
N PRO A 645 -52.92 0.61 -6.76
CA PRO A 645 -53.38 -0.03 -5.51
C PRO A 645 -52.47 -1.15 -4.96
N ARG A 646 -51.24 -1.34 -5.47
CA ARG A 646 -50.34 -2.44 -5.05
C ARG A 646 -49.02 -1.93 -4.46
N ARG A 647 -48.59 -2.56 -3.35
CA ARG A 647 -47.33 -2.23 -2.64
C ARG A 647 -46.10 -2.37 -3.56
N PRO A 648 -45.32 -1.29 -3.81
CA PRO A 648 -44.08 -1.37 -4.58
C PRO A 648 -43.13 -2.39 -3.97
N SER A 649 -42.67 -3.35 -4.77
CA SER A 649 -41.76 -4.39 -4.28
C SER A 649 -41.01 -5.12 -5.40
N ASN A 650 -39.71 -4.81 -5.50
CA ASN A 650 -38.81 -5.34 -6.51
C ASN A 650 -38.17 -6.67 -6.05
N ARG A 651 -37.87 -7.58 -6.99
CA ARG A 651 -37.21 -8.86 -6.71
C ARG A 651 -36.31 -9.26 -7.86
N TRP A 652 -35.03 -9.49 -7.57
CA TRP A 652 -34.04 -9.97 -8.52
C TRP A 652 -33.40 -11.27 -8.03
N HIS A 653 -33.20 -12.21 -8.94
CA HIS A 653 -32.34 -13.38 -8.77
C HIS A 653 -31.19 -13.25 -9.77
N TYR A 654 -29.97 -13.58 -9.38
CA TYR A 654 -28.76 -13.36 -10.19
C TYR A 654 -27.97 -14.65 -10.38
N LEU A 655 -27.22 -14.76 -11.49
CA LEU A 655 -26.18 -15.76 -11.72
C LEU A 655 -24.89 -15.08 -12.19
N HIS A 656 -23.76 -15.70 -11.84
CA HIS A 656 -22.43 -15.21 -12.16
C HIS A 656 -21.62 -16.29 -12.89
N ASP A 657 -20.63 -15.90 -13.71
CA ASP A 657 -19.70 -16.82 -14.37
C ASP A 657 -18.54 -17.28 -13.44
N ALA A 658 -17.59 -18.05 -13.96
CA ALA A 658 -16.41 -18.51 -13.21
C ALA A 658 -15.49 -17.35 -12.77
N GLN A 659 -15.53 -16.21 -13.48
CA GLN A 659 -14.87 -14.96 -13.14
C GLN A 659 -15.71 -14.10 -12.18
N ARG A 660 -16.86 -14.60 -11.72
CA ARG A 660 -17.87 -13.96 -10.87
C ARG A 660 -18.56 -12.73 -11.48
N ARG A 661 -18.49 -12.52 -12.80
CA ARG A 661 -19.20 -11.42 -13.48
C ARG A 661 -20.69 -11.73 -13.57
N LEU A 662 -21.57 -10.74 -13.42
CA LEU A 662 -23.03 -10.94 -13.53
C LEU A 662 -23.44 -11.33 -14.95
N ILE A 663 -23.88 -12.57 -15.18
CA ILE A 663 -24.27 -13.06 -16.52
C ILE A 663 -25.79 -13.20 -16.71
N MET A 664 -26.58 -13.26 -15.63
CA MET A 664 -28.04 -13.33 -15.73
C MET A 664 -28.70 -12.64 -14.54
N ALA A 665 -29.78 -11.91 -14.79
CA ALA A 665 -30.65 -11.34 -13.77
C ALA A 665 -32.13 -11.52 -14.11
N LYS A 666 -32.88 -12.26 -13.28
CA LYS A 666 -34.32 -12.51 -13.44
C LYS A 666 -35.12 -11.69 -12.43
N ASN A 667 -36.16 -11.01 -12.90
CA ASN A 667 -37.21 -10.44 -12.06
C ASN A 667 -38.51 -11.25 -12.22
N PRO A 668 -38.83 -12.17 -11.29
CA PRO A 668 -40.01 -13.02 -11.40
C PRO A 668 -41.35 -12.28 -11.29
N ARG A 669 -41.36 -11.00 -10.87
CA ARG A 669 -42.60 -10.21 -10.72
C ARG A 669 -42.89 -9.31 -11.90
N ALA A 670 -41.85 -8.80 -12.55
CA ALA A 670 -41.97 -8.11 -13.82
C ALA A 670 -41.90 -9.07 -15.02
N ALA A 671 -41.93 -10.38 -14.77
CA ALA A 671 -41.73 -11.46 -15.75
C ALA A 671 -40.60 -11.18 -16.76
N THR A 672 -39.52 -10.58 -16.26
CA THR A 672 -38.39 -10.08 -17.06
C THR A 672 -37.14 -10.87 -16.74
N MET A 673 -36.32 -11.17 -17.75
CA MET A 673 -35.00 -11.78 -17.58
C MET A 673 -33.99 -11.05 -18.45
N HIS A 674 -32.81 -10.76 -17.90
CA HIS A 674 -31.66 -10.20 -18.60
C HIS A 674 -30.54 -11.23 -18.63
N TRP A 675 -29.87 -11.36 -19.76
CA TRP A 675 -28.59 -12.05 -19.93
C TRP A 675 -27.53 -11.04 -20.37
N TYR A 676 -26.30 -11.24 -19.91
CA TYR A 676 -25.16 -10.37 -20.20
C TYR A 676 -23.96 -11.22 -20.62
N ALA A 677 -23.26 -10.77 -21.67
CA ALA A 677 -21.98 -11.31 -22.10
C ALA A 677 -20.94 -10.18 -22.05
N TRP A 678 -19.82 -10.43 -21.38
CA TRP A 678 -18.77 -9.43 -21.15
C TRP A 678 -17.49 -9.83 -21.86
N ASP A 679 -16.83 -8.86 -22.51
CA ASP A 679 -15.48 -9.05 -23.03
C ASP A 679 -14.40 -8.90 -21.95
N ASP A 680 -13.15 -9.13 -22.34
CA ASP A 680 -11.98 -9.00 -21.47
C ASP A 680 -11.78 -7.56 -20.99
N SER A 681 -12.18 -6.54 -21.77
CA SER A 681 -12.08 -5.12 -21.36
C SER A 681 -13.03 -4.73 -20.22
N GLY A 682 -13.92 -5.65 -19.82
CA GLY A 682 -14.99 -5.41 -18.87
C GLY A 682 -16.22 -4.74 -19.50
N ALA A 683 -16.24 -4.59 -20.82
CA ALA A 683 -17.36 -4.04 -21.57
C ALA A 683 -18.40 -5.11 -21.92
N LEU A 684 -19.63 -4.68 -22.15
CA LEU A 684 -20.75 -5.52 -22.55
C LEU A 684 -20.64 -5.85 -24.04
N ALA A 685 -20.30 -7.10 -24.37
CA ALA A 685 -20.26 -7.59 -25.75
C ALA A 685 -21.67 -7.81 -26.31
N SER A 686 -22.61 -8.31 -25.49
CA SER A 686 -24.03 -8.40 -25.84
C SER A 686 -24.90 -8.52 -24.60
N SER A 687 -26.15 -8.09 -24.69
CA SER A 687 -27.19 -8.51 -23.75
C SER A 687 -28.46 -8.97 -24.46
N LEU A 688 -29.24 -9.77 -23.76
CA LEU A 688 -30.56 -10.23 -24.19
C LEU A 688 -31.55 -10.03 -23.06
N LYS A 689 -32.59 -9.24 -23.32
CA LYS A 689 -33.69 -9.01 -22.39
C LYS A 689 -34.96 -9.67 -22.93
N LEU A 690 -35.55 -10.52 -22.10
CA LEU A 690 -36.79 -11.24 -22.35
C LEU A 690 -37.86 -10.68 -21.42
N ARG A 691 -39.06 -10.45 -21.94
CA ARG A 691 -40.25 -10.13 -21.15
C ARG A 691 -41.40 -11.03 -21.60
N GLU A 692 -42.28 -11.38 -20.68
CA GLU A 692 -43.52 -12.10 -21.00
C GLU A 692 -44.36 -11.32 -22.04
N ASN A 693 -44.84 -12.01 -23.07
CA ASN A 693 -45.63 -11.47 -24.18
C ASN A 693 -44.96 -10.32 -24.98
N ALA A 694 -43.63 -10.26 -25.03
CA ALA A 694 -42.87 -9.32 -25.87
C ALA A 694 -41.77 -10.04 -26.66
N PRO A 695 -41.37 -9.54 -27.85
CA PRO A 695 -40.23 -10.08 -28.58
C PRO A 695 -38.91 -9.89 -27.81
N PRO A 696 -37.89 -10.74 -28.03
CA PRO A 696 -36.59 -10.59 -27.38
C PRO A 696 -35.88 -9.28 -27.76
N GLU A 697 -35.53 -8.46 -26.77
CA GLU A 697 -34.71 -7.25 -26.93
C GLU A 697 -33.23 -7.65 -26.85
N ARG A 698 -32.53 -7.74 -27.99
CA ARG A 698 -31.07 -7.94 -28.04
C ARG A 698 -30.36 -6.60 -28.16
N THR A 699 -29.32 -6.39 -27.36
CA THR A 699 -28.39 -5.26 -27.49
C THR A 699 -27.01 -5.79 -27.90
N LEU A 700 -26.42 -5.15 -28.90
CA LEU A 700 -25.02 -5.31 -29.32
C LEU A 700 -24.39 -3.92 -29.26
N PRO A 701 -23.66 -3.57 -28.18
CA PRO A 701 -23.16 -2.21 -27.99
C PRO A 701 -22.05 -1.88 -28.99
N ALA A 702 -22.38 -1.07 -29.99
CA ALA A 702 -21.41 -0.46 -30.89
C ALA A 702 -21.17 0.98 -30.46
N ILE A 703 -20.00 1.26 -29.87
CA ILE A 703 -19.59 2.61 -29.47
C ILE A 703 -18.41 3.00 -30.36
N PRO A 704 -18.62 3.84 -31.41
CA PRO A 704 -17.53 4.40 -32.19
C PRO A 704 -16.58 5.17 -31.27
N ARG A 705 -15.27 4.96 -31.44
CA ARG A 705 -14.22 5.55 -30.60
C ARG A 705 -13.14 6.18 -31.44
N ASP A 706 -12.47 7.18 -30.89
CA ASP A 706 -11.23 7.71 -31.45
C ASP A 706 -10.06 6.72 -31.24
N PRO A 707 -8.90 6.92 -31.88
CA PRO A 707 -7.76 5.99 -31.76
C PRO A 707 -7.23 5.79 -30.35
N SER A 708 -7.57 6.67 -29.40
CA SER A 708 -7.19 6.60 -27.98
C SER A 708 -8.29 6.01 -27.09
N GLY A 709 -9.38 5.52 -27.69
CA GLY A 709 -10.50 4.87 -27.02
C GLY A 709 -11.57 5.81 -26.49
N LEU A 710 -11.53 7.12 -26.74
CA LEU A 710 -12.63 8.01 -26.31
C LEU A 710 -13.86 7.84 -27.21
N PRO A 711 -15.08 7.69 -26.65
CA PRO A 711 -16.32 7.65 -27.43
C PRO A 711 -16.49 8.86 -28.37
N LEU A 712 -17.00 8.61 -29.57
CA LEU A 712 -17.38 9.65 -30.55
C LEU A 712 -18.89 9.83 -30.64
N SER A 713 -19.66 8.76 -30.46
CA SER A 713 -21.12 8.80 -30.42
C SER A 713 -21.69 7.61 -29.64
N LEU A 714 -22.89 7.80 -29.08
CA LEU A 714 -23.67 6.77 -28.37
C LEU A 714 -25.14 7.23 -28.26
N ASP A 715 -26.10 6.30 -28.38
CA ASP A 715 -27.55 6.58 -28.23
C ASP A 715 -28.09 7.75 -29.08
N GLY A 716 -27.54 7.93 -30.29
CA GLY A 716 -27.88 9.07 -31.15
C GLY A 716 -27.42 10.42 -30.62
N TYR A 717 -26.46 10.45 -29.71
CA TYR A 717 -25.70 11.63 -29.32
C TYR A 717 -24.30 11.60 -29.94
N GLU A 718 -23.83 12.76 -30.38
CA GLU A 718 -22.44 13.05 -30.73
C GLU A 718 -21.69 13.56 -29.49
N LEU A 719 -20.48 13.07 -29.27
CA LEU A 719 -19.70 13.30 -28.07
C LEU A 719 -18.38 13.97 -28.42
N SER A 720 -18.03 15.04 -27.69
CA SER A 720 -16.70 15.64 -27.81
C SER A 720 -16.07 15.97 -26.45
N TYR A 721 -14.74 15.84 -26.43
CA TYR A 721 -13.93 15.83 -25.23
C TYR A 721 -12.98 17.03 -25.22
N GLY A 722 -12.77 17.61 -24.03
CA GLY A 722 -11.83 18.70 -23.81
C GLY A 722 -10.37 18.24 -23.81
N PRO A 723 -9.39 19.16 -23.75
CA PRO A 723 -7.96 18.80 -23.64
C PRO A 723 -7.63 17.94 -22.42
N SER A 724 -8.42 18.03 -21.35
CA SER A 724 -8.35 17.16 -20.17
C SER A 724 -8.86 15.73 -20.39
N ARG A 725 -9.28 15.40 -21.63
CA ARG A 725 -9.86 14.11 -22.04
C ARG A 725 -11.12 13.75 -21.24
N ARG A 726 -11.95 14.75 -20.97
CA ARG A 726 -13.28 14.63 -20.33
C ARG A 726 -14.38 15.11 -21.24
N LEU A 727 -15.52 14.42 -21.17
CA LEU A 727 -16.71 14.68 -21.98
C LEU A 727 -17.22 16.10 -21.72
N GLU A 728 -16.99 17.01 -22.65
CA GLU A 728 -17.27 18.45 -22.51
C GLU A 728 -18.63 18.81 -23.12
N HIS A 729 -19.12 17.98 -24.04
CA HIS A 729 -20.00 18.41 -25.10
C HIS A 729 -20.81 17.23 -25.64
N ILE A 730 -22.14 17.35 -25.57
CA ILE A 730 -23.11 16.38 -26.05
C ILE A 730 -24.07 17.08 -27.01
N SER A 731 -24.18 16.58 -28.24
CA SER A 731 -25.09 17.09 -29.27
C SER A 731 -25.96 15.98 -29.84
N ARG A 732 -27.08 16.32 -30.48
CA ARG A 732 -27.91 15.42 -31.29
C ARG A 732 -28.41 16.20 -32.50
N ASP A 733 -28.30 15.62 -33.69
CA ASP A 733 -28.72 16.24 -34.96
C ASP A 733 -28.14 17.66 -35.17
N GLY A 734 -26.87 17.85 -34.78
CA GLY A 734 -26.17 19.15 -34.77
C GLY A 734 -26.59 20.12 -33.66
N VAL A 735 -27.71 19.87 -32.98
CA VAL A 735 -28.21 20.70 -31.87
C VAL A 735 -27.49 20.34 -30.57
N ARG A 736 -27.10 21.35 -29.80
CA ARG A 736 -26.45 21.15 -28.51
C ARG A 736 -27.44 20.65 -27.46
N VAL A 737 -27.17 19.50 -26.86
CA VAL A 737 -27.98 18.93 -25.78
C VAL A 737 -27.42 19.36 -24.42
N ALA A 738 -26.14 19.11 -24.17
CA ALA A 738 -25.49 19.45 -22.89
C ALA A 738 -24.04 19.88 -23.08
N ASN A 739 -23.59 20.78 -22.20
CA ASN A 739 -22.21 21.21 -22.05
C ASN A 739 -21.75 20.96 -20.61
N HIS A 740 -20.56 20.39 -20.44
CA HIS A 740 -19.97 20.05 -19.16
C HIS A 740 -18.65 20.81 -18.96
N THR A 741 -18.52 21.48 -17.83
CA THR A 741 -17.26 22.14 -17.43
C THR A 741 -16.57 21.34 -16.33
N HIS A 742 -15.25 21.20 -16.40
CA HIS A 742 -14.46 20.40 -15.45
C HIS A 742 -13.34 21.24 -14.82
N ASN A 743 -13.00 20.96 -13.55
CA ASN A 743 -11.87 21.59 -12.87
C ASN A 743 -10.55 20.79 -12.99
N ALA A 744 -9.50 21.27 -12.32
CA ALA A 744 -8.16 20.66 -12.28
C ALA A 744 -8.12 19.18 -11.84
N PHE A 745 -9.12 18.70 -11.11
CA PHE A 745 -9.22 17.29 -10.67
C PHE A 745 -10.07 16.44 -11.61
N GLY A 746 -10.63 17.03 -12.66
CA GLY A 746 -11.64 16.41 -13.49
C GLY A 746 -13.01 16.33 -12.83
N HIS A 747 -13.31 16.99 -11.71
CA HIS A 747 -14.71 17.02 -11.25
C HIS A 747 -15.56 17.83 -12.24
N ARG A 748 -16.73 17.31 -12.63
CA ARG A 748 -17.70 18.04 -13.46
C ARG A 748 -18.35 19.14 -12.63
N ILE A 749 -17.89 20.38 -12.77
CA ILE A 749 -18.31 21.53 -11.95
C ILE A 749 -19.50 22.32 -12.53
N ARG A 750 -19.88 22.09 -13.79
CA ARG A 750 -21.10 22.65 -14.41
C ARG A 750 -21.70 21.68 -15.42
N LEU A 751 -23.04 21.64 -15.49
CA LEU A 751 -23.87 21.08 -16.54
C LEU A 751 -24.77 22.21 -17.06
N LEU A 752 -24.68 22.53 -18.35
CA LEU A 752 -25.51 23.52 -19.02
C LEU A 752 -26.24 22.87 -20.21
N SER A 753 -27.57 22.85 -20.17
CA SER A 753 -28.47 22.45 -21.24
C SER A 753 -29.61 23.47 -21.41
N ALA A 754 -30.46 23.30 -22.42
CA ALA A 754 -31.58 24.21 -22.67
C ALA A 754 -32.58 24.31 -21.50
N ALA A 755 -32.60 23.32 -20.60
CA ALA A 755 -33.51 23.24 -19.45
C ALA A 755 -32.82 23.39 -18.09
N ARG A 756 -31.48 23.35 -18.03
CA ARG A 756 -30.72 23.25 -16.76
C ARG A 756 -29.41 24.05 -16.83
N ASP A 757 -29.17 24.89 -15.83
CA ASP A 757 -27.85 25.44 -15.52
C ASP A 757 -27.48 25.03 -14.10
N THR A 758 -26.74 23.93 -13.96
CA THR A 758 -26.43 23.31 -12.68
C THR A 758 -24.92 23.34 -12.44
N HIS A 759 -24.51 24.05 -11.39
CA HIS A 759 -23.15 24.09 -10.91
C HIS A 759 -22.97 23.11 -9.74
N PHE A 760 -21.88 22.35 -9.73
CA PHE A 760 -21.61 21.30 -8.76
C PHE A 760 -20.43 21.66 -7.84
N LEU A 761 -20.55 21.40 -6.54
CA LEU A 761 -19.51 21.61 -5.53
C LEU A 761 -19.03 20.27 -4.99
N TYR A 762 -17.71 20.09 -4.86
CA TYR A 762 -17.12 18.84 -4.40
C TYR A 762 -16.24 19.04 -3.17
N THR A 763 -16.33 18.18 -2.16
CA THR A 763 -15.48 18.24 -0.96
C THR A 763 -14.89 16.87 -0.64
N GLY A 764 -13.57 16.71 -0.87
CA GLY A 764 -12.87 15.43 -0.74
C GLY A 764 -13.42 14.38 -1.71
N ASN A 765 -13.42 14.69 -3.01
CA ASN A 765 -13.90 13.86 -4.12
C ASN A 765 -15.34 13.32 -3.94
N ARG A 766 -16.20 14.04 -3.21
CA ARG A 766 -17.64 13.76 -3.10
C ARG A 766 -18.41 14.98 -3.55
N LEU A 767 -19.41 14.80 -4.39
CA LEU A 767 -20.37 15.85 -4.73
C LEU A 767 -21.14 16.24 -3.46
N THR A 768 -20.95 17.46 -2.98
CA THR A 768 -21.58 17.94 -1.75
C THR A 768 -22.74 18.90 -2.01
N ALA A 769 -22.76 19.67 -3.09
CA ALA A 769 -23.88 20.58 -3.35
C ALA A 769 -24.11 20.86 -4.85
N GLU A 770 -25.34 21.27 -5.16
CA GLU A 770 -25.78 21.80 -6.45
C GLU A 770 -26.23 23.25 -6.29
N ALA A 771 -25.85 24.10 -7.24
CA ALA A 771 -26.26 25.48 -7.37
C ALA A 771 -26.86 25.75 -8.75
N ALA A 772 -27.73 26.74 -8.85
CA ALA A 772 -28.31 27.20 -10.10
C ALA A 772 -28.40 28.74 -10.11
N SER A 773 -28.30 29.32 -11.29
CA SER A 773 -28.50 30.75 -11.55
C SER A 773 -29.95 31.14 -11.22
N HIS A 774 -30.18 32.28 -10.55
CA HIS A 774 -31.52 32.72 -10.14
C HIS A 774 -31.70 34.24 -10.20
N GLY A 775 -32.84 34.69 -10.72
CA GLY A 775 -33.22 36.10 -10.76
C GLY A 775 -32.38 36.97 -11.70
N THR A 776 -32.50 38.29 -11.51
CA THR A 776 -31.87 39.34 -12.32
C THR A 776 -30.36 39.49 -12.12
N ASP A 777 -29.82 38.93 -11.03
CA ASP A 777 -28.46 39.22 -10.55
C ASP A 777 -27.39 38.30 -11.16
N GLY A 778 -27.79 37.31 -11.97
CA GLY A 778 -26.92 36.40 -12.74
C GLY A 778 -26.11 35.35 -11.94
N ALA A 779 -25.80 35.60 -10.66
CA ALA A 779 -24.93 34.73 -9.87
C ALA A 779 -25.59 33.41 -9.41
N PRO A 780 -24.91 32.24 -9.54
CA PRO A 780 -25.43 30.97 -9.03
C PRO A 780 -25.61 30.95 -7.50
N ARG A 781 -26.69 30.31 -7.04
CA ARG A 781 -26.99 30.10 -5.62
C ARG A 781 -27.18 28.61 -5.35
N VAL A 782 -26.61 28.10 -4.25
CA VAL A 782 -26.81 26.70 -3.85
C VAL A 782 -28.29 26.44 -3.61
N ARG A 783 -28.83 25.45 -4.31
CA ARG A 783 -30.19 24.97 -4.17
C ARG A 783 -30.25 23.69 -3.35
N ARG A 784 -29.22 22.83 -3.40
CA ARG A 784 -29.22 21.53 -2.71
C ARG A 784 -27.87 21.23 -2.08
N ARG A 785 -27.87 20.68 -0.86
CA ARG A 785 -26.66 20.11 -0.22
C ARG A 785 -26.88 18.68 0.26
N TYR A 786 -25.98 17.79 -0.16
CA TYR A 786 -25.92 16.38 0.22
C TYR A 786 -25.08 16.18 1.48
N LEU A 787 -25.66 15.50 2.44
CA LEU A 787 -25.08 15.26 3.76
C LEU A 787 -24.69 13.79 3.90
N TYR A 788 -23.44 13.54 4.29
CA TYR A 788 -22.83 12.20 4.26
C TYR A 788 -22.39 11.70 5.64
N ALA A 789 -22.61 10.41 5.89
CA ALA A 789 -21.93 9.63 6.92
C ALA A 789 -20.87 8.75 6.23
N GLY A 790 -19.61 9.17 6.25
CA GLY A 790 -18.56 8.57 5.42
C GLY A 790 -18.84 8.79 3.94
N HIS A 791 -19.04 7.72 3.17
CA HIS A 791 -19.43 7.77 1.76
C HIS A 791 -20.95 7.57 1.54
N VAL A 792 -21.72 7.29 2.60
CA VAL A 792 -23.16 7.05 2.50
C VAL A 792 -23.92 8.38 2.62
N PRO A 793 -24.76 8.77 1.64
CA PRO A 793 -25.64 9.93 1.78
C PRO A 793 -26.76 9.62 2.79
N VAL A 794 -26.95 10.51 3.75
CA VAL A 794 -27.92 10.35 4.88
C VAL A 794 -28.92 11.50 4.98
N GLY A 795 -28.65 12.65 4.36
CA GLY A 795 -29.59 13.76 4.31
C GLY A 795 -29.41 14.65 3.08
N LEU A 796 -30.47 15.38 2.74
CA LEU A 796 -30.51 16.40 1.69
C LEU A 796 -31.12 17.66 2.29
N ILE A 797 -30.44 18.79 2.15
CA ILE A 797 -31.03 20.12 2.35
C ILE A 797 -31.47 20.63 0.97
N ASP A 798 -32.73 21.06 0.84
CA ASP A 798 -33.28 21.72 -0.35
C ASP A 798 -33.67 23.16 0.04
N TYR A 799 -32.99 24.14 -0.55
CA TYR A 799 -33.09 25.55 -0.19
C TYR A 799 -34.18 26.27 -0.98
N ALA A 800 -34.99 27.07 -0.29
CA ALA A 800 -36.08 27.83 -0.91
C ALA A 800 -35.53 28.89 -1.88
N ALA A 801 -36.28 29.15 -2.96
CA ALA A 801 -35.86 30.04 -4.04
C ALA A 801 -35.57 31.48 -3.59
N ASP A 802 -36.43 32.03 -2.74
CA ASP A 802 -36.43 33.43 -2.31
C ASP A 802 -36.36 33.59 -0.79
N SER A 803 -35.43 32.90 -0.13
CA SER A 803 -35.19 33.02 1.33
C SER A 803 -34.68 34.40 1.81
N LEU A 804 -34.71 35.42 0.93
CA LEU A 804 -34.49 36.84 1.23
C LEU A 804 -35.79 37.66 1.32
N SER A 805 -36.96 37.12 0.94
CA SER A 805 -38.23 37.83 1.12
C SER A 805 -38.64 37.83 2.59
N THR A 806 -38.80 39.02 3.17
CA THR A 806 -39.29 39.22 4.53
C THR A 806 -40.82 39.16 4.65
N SER A 807 -41.55 38.90 3.55
CA SER A 807 -42.99 38.66 3.60
C SER A 807 -43.30 37.32 4.28
N ALA A 808 -44.07 37.36 5.37
CA ALA A 808 -44.45 36.18 6.13
C ALA A 808 -45.41 35.25 5.34
N GLY A 809 -44.84 34.33 4.54
CA GLY A 809 -45.57 33.39 3.69
C GLY A 809 -44.71 32.21 3.23
N GLU A 810 -44.66 31.17 4.07
CA GLU A 810 -44.23 29.79 3.80
C GLU A 810 -43.37 29.48 2.56
N SER A 811 -42.09 29.88 2.57
CA SER A 811 -41.05 29.04 2.00
C SER A 811 -39.87 28.92 2.96
N GLN A 812 -39.65 27.70 3.48
CA GLN A 812 -38.58 27.37 4.41
C GLN A 812 -37.66 26.32 3.79
N ASP A 813 -36.37 26.40 4.11
CA ASP A 813 -35.39 25.40 3.70
C ASP A 813 -35.75 24.03 4.31
N ALA A 814 -35.75 22.98 3.49
CA ALA A 814 -36.26 21.66 3.85
C ALA A 814 -35.15 20.63 4.05
N LEU A 815 -35.11 19.98 5.22
CA LEU A 815 -34.25 18.84 5.48
C LEU A 815 -34.99 17.51 5.22
N TYR A 816 -34.48 16.75 4.25
CA TYR A 816 -34.91 15.40 3.94
C TYR A 816 -33.91 14.35 4.46
N SER A 817 -34.42 13.19 4.85
CA SER A 817 -33.63 12.03 5.28
C SER A 817 -33.47 11.03 4.12
N ILE A 818 -32.23 10.63 3.82
CA ILE A 818 -31.89 9.70 2.74
C ILE A 818 -31.65 8.30 3.34
N HIS A 819 -32.35 7.30 2.80
CA HIS A 819 -32.20 5.90 3.18
C HIS A 819 -31.53 5.14 2.05
N ALA A 820 -30.29 4.72 2.31
CA ALA A 820 -29.44 3.99 1.39
C ALA A 820 -29.27 2.52 1.80
N ASP A 821 -28.76 1.69 0.89
CA ASP A 821 -28.35 0.32 1.16
C ASP A 821 -26.91 0.22 1.70
N LEU A 822 -26.41 -1.01 1.87
CA LEU A 822 -25.06 -1.27 2.41
C LEU A 822 -23.92 -0.83 1.49
N THR A 823 -24.17 -0.65 0.19
CA THR A 823 -23.16 -0.07 -0.71
C THR A 823 -23.23 1.46 -0.72
N GLY A 824 -24.24 2.06 -0.09
CA GLY A 824 -24.46 3.51 -0.05
C GLY A 824 -25.37 4.03 -1.16
N THR A 825 -26.05 3.14 -1.90
CA THR A 825 -26.98 3.54 -2.97
C THR A 825 -28.32 4.00 -2.37
N PRO A 826 -28.81 5.22 -2.65
CA PRO A 826 -30.11 5.71 -2.18
C PRO A 826 -31.29 4.93 -2.79
N HIS A 827 -32.24 4.50 -1.94
CA HIS A 827 -33.48 3.83 -2.37
C HIS A 827 -34.74 4.61 -2.00
N LEU A 828 -34.67 5.48 -0.98
CA LEU A 828 -35.81 6.21 -0.44
C LEU A 828 -35.36 7.58 0.11
N VAL A 829 -36.17 8.61 -0.09
CA VAL A 829 -36.02 9.92 0.58
C VAL A 829 -37.34 10.29 1.25
N THR A 830 -37.26 10.77 2.50
CA THR A 830 -38.42 11.11 3.33
C THR A 830 -38.30 12.49 3.96
N ASP A 831 -39.40 13.24 4.06
CA ASP A 831 -39.43 14.55 4.73
C ASP A 831 -39.58 14.47 6.26
N ALA A 832 -39.65 15.65 6.89
CA ALA A 832 -39.88 15.82 8.32
C ALA A 832 -41.19 15.18 8.84
N ARG A 833 -42.22 15.02 7.99
CA ARG A 833 -43.50 14.36 8.30
C ARG A 833 -43.45 12.85 8.06
N GLN A 834 -42.27 12.29 7.82
CA GLN A 834 -42.04 10.89 7.47
C GLN A 834 -42.83 10.43 6.22
N GLN A 835 -43.15 11.35 5.30
CA GLN A 835 -43.75 11.01 4.02
C GLN A 835 -42.64 10.64 3.03
N VAL A 836 -42.92 9.70 2.12
CA VAL A 836 -41.99 9.31 1.06
C VAL A 836 -42.12 10.31 -0.07
N ARG A 837 -41.03 11.06 -0.32
CA ARG A 837 -40.98 12.14 -1.31
C ARG A 837 -40.21 11.72 -2.56
N TRP A 838 -39.34 10.72 -2.44
CA TRP A 838 -38.77 9.99 -3.57
C TRP A 838 -38.49 8.53 -3.21
N HIS A 839 -38.59 7.67 -4.20
CA HIS A 839 -38.24 6.25 -4.17
C HIS A 839 -37.73 5.86 -5.56
N ALA A 840 -36.69 5.01 -5.60
CA ALA A 840 -36.19 4.41 -6.83
C ALA A 840 -36.18 2.88 -6.79
N ALA A 841 -36.50 2.28 -7.92
CA ALA A 841 -36.24 0.88 -8.24
C ALA A 841 -35.21 0.80 -9.37
N TYR A 842 -34.10 0.09 -9.13
CA TYR A 842 -33.00 -0.04 -10.09
C TYR A 842 -33.00 -1.38 -10.83
N SER A 843 -32.41 -1.34 -12.03
CA SER A 843 -31.95 -2.51 -12.76
C SER A 843 -30.75 -3.16 -12.05
N PRO A 844 -30.36 -4.38 -12.43
CA PRO A 844 -29.16 -5.04 -11.91
C PRO A 844 -27.89 -4.18 -12.03
N LEU A 845 -27.80 -3.37 -13.09
CA LEU A 845 -26.67 -2.50 -13.42
C LEU A 845 -26.87 -1.04 -12.96
N GLY A 846 -27.86 -0.79 -12.09
CA GLY A 846 -28.09 0.54 -11.50
C GLY A 846 -28.89 1.54 -12.34
N GLN A 847 -29.41 1.14 -13.51
CA GLN A 847 -30.31 1.99 -14.29
C GLN A 847 -31.62 2.19 -13.55
N LEU A 848 -32.12 3.42 -13.48
CA LEU A 848 -33.42 3.71 -12.91
C LEU A 848 -34.53 3.08 -13.76
N GLN A 849 -35.30 2.14 -13.19
CA GLN A 849 -36.42 1.48 -13.88
C GLN A 849 -37.76 2.13 -13.58
N ALA A 850 -37.93 2.61 -12.35
CA ALA A 850 -39.10 3.34 -11.90
C ALA A 850 -38.70 4.27 -10.75
N GLN A 851 -39.29 5.46 -10.72
CA GLN A 851 -39.29 6.34 -9.57
C GLN A 851 -40.71 6.76 -9.19
N SER A 852 -40.91 7.12 -7.92
CA SER A 852 -42.22 7.53 -7.42
C SER A 852 -42.11 8.50 -6.25
N GLY A 853 -42.85 9.60 -6.32
CA GLY A 853 -42.74 10.75 -5.43
C GLY A 853 -42.74 12.05 -6.24
N ASP A 854 -42.55 13.17 -5.56
CA ASP A 854 -42.61 14.54 -6.07
C ASP A 854 -41.26 15.29 -6.01
N LEU A 855 -40.24 14.68 -5.38
CA LEU A 855 -38.87 15.20 -5.33
C LEU A 855 -38.02 14.55 -6.44
N ASP A 856 -37.40 15.34 -7.33
CA ASP A 856 -36.34 14.86 -8.23
C ASP A 856 -35.03 14.68 -7.46
N PHE A 857 -34.36 13.53 -7.60
CA PHE A 857 -33.17 13.15 -6.83
C PHE A 857 -32.14 12.41 -7.72
N PRO A 858 -30.98 13.02 -8.02
CA PRO A 858 -30.05 12.52 -9.04
C PRO A 858 -28.95 11.57 -8.54
N LEU A 859 -28.65 11.47 -7.24
CA LEU A 859 -27.60 10.56 -6.75
C LEU A 859 -27.96 9.08 -6.97
N ARG A 860 -26.96 8.25 -7.26
CA ARG A 860 -27.08 6.80 -7.49
C ARG A 860 -26.10 6.04 -6.58
N GLN A 861 -25.33 5.07 -7.07
CA GLN A 861 -24.23 4.46 -6.29
C GLN A 861 -23.22 5.52 -5.82
N PRO A 862 -22.36 5.25 -4.82
CA PRO A 862 -21.34 6.22 -4.39
C PRO A 862 -20.50 6.75 -5.55
N GLY A 863 -20.36 8.07 -5.60
CA GLY A 863 -19.70 8.79 -6.70
C GLY A 863 -20.59 9.12 -7.89
N HIS A 864 -21.70 8.39 -8.10
CA HIS A 864 -22.58 8.54 -9.27
C HIS A 864 -23.59 9.69 -9.12
N TYR A 865 -23.60 10.58 -10.11
CA TYR A 865 -24.66 11.56 -10.36
C TYR A 865 -25.35 11.25 -11.69
N ALA A 866 -26.66 11.00 -11.67
CA ALA A 866 -27.42 10.74 -12.90
C ALA A 866 -27.68 12.04 -13.68
N ASP A 867 -27.20 12.05 -14.92
CA ASP A 867 -27.53 13.07 -15.90
C ASP A 867 -28.92 12.80 -16.49
N ALA A 868 -29.81 13.80 -16.45
CA ALA A 868 -31.18 13.64 -16.93
C ALA A 868 -31.30 13.79 -18.46
N ASP A 869 -30.35 14.45 -19.11
CA ASP A 869 -30.41 14.76 -20.54
C ASP A 869 -29.94 13.57 -21.40
N THR A 870 -29.22 12.61 -20.79
CA THR A 870 -28.75 11.35 -21.40
C THR A 870 -29.16 10.07 -20.66
N GLY A 871 -29.42 10.14 -19.35
CA GLY A 871 -29.63 8.96 -18.50
C GLY A 871 -28.32 8.25 -18.07
N TRP A 872 -27.16 8.77 -18.45
CA TRP A 872 -25.86 8.27 -18.00
C TRP A 872 -25.48 8.82 -16.62
N HIS A 873 -24.51 8.22 -15.94
CA HIS A 873 -24.06 8.70 -14.64
C HIS A 873 -22.64 9.28 -14.72
N ASP A 874 -22.41 10.51 -14.29
CA ASP A 874 -21.05 11.00 -14.02
C ASP A 874 -20.54 10.32 -12.74
N ASN A 875 -19.39 9.63 -12.80
CA ASN A 875 -18.68 9.08 -11.65
C ASN A 875 -17.29 9.69 -11.53
N LEU A 876 -17.24 10.99 -11.15
CA LEU A 876 -16.05 11.78 -10.89
C LEU A 876 -15.08 11.91 -12.08
N LEU A 877 -14.35 10.84 -12.40
CA LEU A 877 -13.32 10.77 -13.43
C LEU A 877 -13.80 10.12 -14.75
N ARG A 878 -14.90 9.38 -14.73
CA ARG A 878 -15.46 8.64 -15.88
C ARG A 878 -16.98 8.75 -15.93
N THR A 879 -17.56 8.61 -17.12
CA THR A 879 -19.00 8.47 -17.33
C THR A 879 -19.37 7.00 -17.32
N TYR A 880 -20.29 6.61 -16.45
CA TYR A 880 -20.84 5.25 -16.33
C TYR A 880 -22.15 5.15 -17.10
N HIS A 881 -22.30 4.11 -17.93
CA HIS A 881 -23.52 3.86 -18.68
C HIS A 881 -24.35 2.74 -18.02
N PRO A 882 -25.39 3.07 -17.24
CA PRO A 882 -26.08 2.08 -16.41
C PRO A 882 -26.94 1.07 -17.18
N GLY A 883 -27.28 1.37 -18.45
CA GLY A 883 -27.92 0.39 -19.35
C GLY A 883 -26.97 -0.66 -19.93
N LEU A 884 -25.65 -0.39 -19.88
CA LEU A 884 -24.59 -1.26 -20.43
C LEU A 884 -23.75 -1.90 -19.32
N GLY A 885 -23.65 -1.25 -18.16
CA GLY A 885 -22.92 -1.78 -17.00
C GLY A 885 -21.43 -1.46 -16.97
N GLN A 886 -20.97 -0.55 -17.81
CA GLN A 886 -19.56 -0.22 -18.06
C GLN A 886 -19.30 1.29 -17.98
N TYR A 887 -18.03 1.65 -17.82
CA TYR A 887 -17.56 3.01 -18.11
C TYR A 887 -17.51 3.26 -19.62
N LEU A 888 -17.71 4.52 -20.02
CA LEU A 888 -17.60 4.96 -21.39
C LEU A 888 -16.14 5.22 -21.77
N GLU A 889 -15.38 5.91 -20.93
CA GLU A 889 -13.95 6.16 -21.12
C GLU A 889 -13.07 5.01 -20.58
N PRO A 890 -11.96 4.68 -21.27
CA PRO A 890 -10.91 3.81 -20.72
C PRO A 890 -10.38 4.34 -19.38
N ASP A 891 -9.98 3.45 -18.48
CA ASP A 891 -9.44 3.85 -17.18
C ASP A 891 -8.25 4.80 -17.35
N PRO A 892 -8.33 6.05 -16.83
CA PRO A 892 -7.29 7.05 -17.06
C PRO A 892 -5.92 6.64 -16.47
N ILE A 893 -5.90 5.71 -15.49
CA ILE A 893 -4.67 5.13 -14.97
C ILE A 893 -3.94 4.30 -16.04
N GLY A 894 -4.66 3.65 -16.96
CA GLY A 894 -4.16 2.76 -18.01
C GLY A 894 -4.21 1.25 -17.65
N PRO A 895 -3.47 0.37 -18.35
CA PRO A 895 -3.35 -1.06 -18.01
C PRO A 895 -2.47 -1.38 -16.79
N VAL A 896 -3.05 -1.73 -15.64
CA VAL A 896 -2.36 -2.40 -14.52
C VAL A 896 -2.81 -3.87 -14.42
N PRO A 897 -2.00 -4.78 -13.82
CA PRO A 897 -2.37 -6.19 -13.69
C PRO A 897 -3.78 -6.36 -13.09
N GLY A 898 -4.64 -7.11 -13.79
CA GLY A 898 -6.02 -7.38 -13.37
C GLY A 898 -7.02 -6.23 -13.53
N SER A 899 -6.61 -5.05 -14.01
CA SER A 899 -7.56 -3.95 -14.33
C SER A 899 -8.25 -4.16 -15.66
N GLN A 900 -9.55 -3.93 -15.69
CA GLN A 900 -10.35 -3.87 -16.91
C GLN A 900 -10.43 -2.43 -17.41
N ALA A 901 -10.20 -2.20 -18.70
CA ALA A 901 -10.18 -0.86 -19.27
C ALA A 901 -11.52 -0.10 -19.11
N LEU A 902 -12.66 -0.80 -19.25
CA LEU A 902 -14.02 -0.22 -19.23
C LEU A 902 -14.91 -0.81 -18.12
N GLY A 903 -14.41 -1.80 -17.37
CA GLY A 903 -15.19 -2.50 -16.35
C GLY A 903 -15.56 -1.63 -15.15
N TYR A 904 -16.80 -1.75 -14.67
CA TYR A 904 -17.26 -1.17 -13.40
C TYR A 904 -17.46 -2.26 -12.36
N ALA A 905 -16.88 -2.08 -11.16
CA ALA A 905 -17.16 -2.91 -9.97
C ALA A 905 -17.08 -4.43 -10.21
N ALA A 906 -16.15 -4.89 -11.07
CA ALA A 906 -16.01 -6.28 -11.52
C ALA A 906 -17.33 -6.92 -12.00
N GLN A 907 -18.17 -6.12 -12.68
CA GLN A 907 -19.52 -6.48 -13.14
C GLN A 907 -20.45 -6.97 -12.00
N GLN A 908 -20.18 -6.59 -10.74
CA GLN A 908 -20.99 -6.90 -9.54
C GLN A 908 -21.42 -5.61 -8.79
N PRO A 909 -22.17 -4.70 -9.44
CA PRO A 909 -22.56 -3.39 -8.88
C PRO A 909 -23.52 -3.45 -7.67
N GLN A 910 -24.01 -4.64 -7.30
CA GLN A 910 -24.82 -4.88 -6.10
C GLN A 910 -23.97 -5.26 -4.87
N ARG A 911 -22.67 -5.48 -5.06
CA ARG A 911 -21.70 -5.93 -4.04
C ARG A 911 -20.54 -4.95 -3.90
N PHE A 912 -19.93 -4.57 -5.02
CA PHE A 912 -18.77 -3.69 -5.06
C PHE A 912 -19.16 -2.29 -5.53
N VAL A 913 -18.34 -1.33 -5.12
CA VAL A 913 -18.40 0.08 -5.53
C VAL A 913 -16.99 0.52 -5.89
N ASP A 914 -16.89 1.54 -6.74
CA ASP A 914 -15.63 2.22 -7.08
C ASP A 914 -15.73 3.69 -6.66
N PRO A 915 -15.51 4.03 -5.37
CA PRO A 915 -15.65 5.40 -4.89
C PRO A 915 -14.37 6.23 -5.10
N MET A 916 -13.22 5.57 -5.25
CA MET A 916 -11.87 6.16 -5.30
C MET A 916 -10.80 5.21 -5.89
N GLY A 917 -10.61 4.02 -5.30
CA GLY A 917 -9.77 2.92 -5.84
C GLY A 917 -8.92 2.02 -4.91
N LEU A 918 -8.22 2.53 -3.88
CA LEU A 918 -7.02 1.87 -3.27
C LEU A 918 -6.82 2.19 -1.74
N LEU A 919 -5.75 1.75 -1.00
CA LEU A 919 -5.66 1.71 0.51
C LEU A 919 -4.26 1.96 1.22
N LEU A 920 -4.20 2.49 2.47
CA LEU A 920 -3.09 2.55 3.51
C LEU A 920 -3.68 2.80 4.94
N PHE A 921 -3.02 2.45 6.06
CA PHE A 921 -3.41 2.85 7.44
C PHE A 921 -2.33 3.64 8.22
N ALA A 922 -2.71 4.67 8.98
CA ALA A 922 -1.78 5.49 9.78
C ALA A 922 -2.34 5.85 11.18
N PHE A 923 -1.51 5.72 12.22
CA PHE A 923 -1.86 5.83 13.65
C PHE A 923 -0.96 6.84 14.39
N ASP A 924 -1.46 8.06 14.58
CA ASP A 924 -0.64 9.13 15.13
C ASP A 924 -0.44 9.03 16.67
N GLY A 925 0.54 9.78 17.18
CA GLY A 925 0.93 9.74 18.59
C GLY A 925 -0.02 10.47 19.55
N THR A 926 0.26 10.34 20.85
CA THR A 926 -0.54 11.02 21.88
C THR A 926 -0.57 12.52 21.64
N ARG A 927 -1.78 13.10 21.59
CA ARG A 927 -2.05 14.51 21.25
C ARG A 927 -1.55 14.91 19.84
N HIS A 928 -0.98 13.99 19.08
CA HIS A 928 -0.48 14.16 17.72
C HIS A 928 -1.50 13.73 16.70
N ASN A 929 -1.50 14.52 15.64
CA ASN A 929 -2.71 14.79 14.93
C ASN A 929 -2.28 15.42 13.54
N HIS A 930 -3.05 15.32 12.44
CA HIS A 930 -2.90 16.08 11.17
C HIS A 930 -2.80 17.62 11.26
N ARG A 931 -2.69 18.13 12.48
CA ARG A 931 -2.44 19.50 12.85
C ARG A 931 -1.00 19.55 13.39
N THR A 932 -0.51 18.74 14.33
CA THR A 932 0.88 18.79 14.83
C THR A 932 1.97 18.55 13.78
N GLY A 933 1.66 18.46 12.49
CA GLY A 933 2.64 18.32 11.41
C GLY A 933 3.40 17.01 11.50
N SER A 934 2.86 16.04 12.26
CA SER A 934 3.58 14.84 12.69
C SER A 934 4.17 14.09 11.52
N ASN A 935 5.25 13.37 11.78
CA ASN A 935 5.89 12.52 10.79
C ASN A 935 4.91 11.47 10.23
N ILE A 936 3.94 11.01 11.03
CA ILE A 936 2.87 10.10 10.60
C ILE A 936 1.86 10.77 9.68
N TRP A 937 1.47 12.02 9.98
CA TRP A 937 0.66 12.80 9.06
C TRP A 937 1.40 13.05 7.74
N LEU A 938 2.64 13.54 7.80
CA LEU A 938 3.46 13.84 6.62
C LEU A 938 3.63 12.62 5.71
N LEU A 939 3.92 11.44 6.27
CA LEU A 939 3.96 10.18 5.52
C LEU A 939 2.59 9.82 4.94
N SER A 940 1.51 9.88 5.72
CA SER A 940 0.15 9.59 5.20
C SER A 940 -0.23 10.49 4.01
N GLN A 941 0.27 11.73 3.98
CA GLN A 941 0.06 12.67 2.87
C GLN A 941 1.03 12.47 1.69
N ALA A 942 2.15 11.78 1.91
CA ALA A 942 3.05 11.34 0.85
C ALA A 942 2.54 10.06 0.15
N TYR A 943 1.58 9.33 0.71
CA TYR A 943 1.16 8.05 0.15
C TYR A 943 0.42 8.19 -1.20
N GLN A 944 0.90 7.45 -2.20
CA GLN A 944 0.37 7.40 -3.56
C GLN A 944 -0.29 6.04 -3.89
N GLY A 945 -0.17 5.05 -3.01
CA GLY A 945 -0.73 3.71 -3.22
C GLY A 945 -2.22 3.59 -2.95
N GLY A 946 -2.90 4.68 -2.59
CA GLY A 946 -4.35 4.71 -2.37
C GLY A 946 -4.86 5.53 -1.18
N ALA A 947 -6.02 5.14 -0.65
CA ALA A 947 -6.70 5.81 0.45
C ALA A 947 -5.97 5.60 1.77
N ALA A 948 -5.23 6.62 2.20
CA ALA A 948 -4.63 6.68 3.51
C ALA A 948 -5.70 6.90 4.60
N TYR A 949 -6.03 5.85 5.35
CA TYR A 949 -6.82 5.91 6.58
C TYR A 949 -5.94 6.42 7.73
N TYR A 950 -5.77 7.73 7.75
CA TYR A 950 -5.10 8.43 8.83
C TYR A 950 -6.03 8.60 10.04
N HIS A 951 -5.54 8.24 11.23
CA HIS A 951 -6.21 8.46 12.50
C HIS A 951 -5.27 9.14 13.51
N SER A 952 -5.77 10.17 14.18
CA SER A 952 -5.10 10.86 15.30
C SER A 952 -4.86 9.91 16.46
N GLY A 953 -3.83 10.18 17.26
CA GLY A 953 -3.62 9.43 18.49
C GLY A 953 -4.52 9.88 19.64
N PRO A 954 -4.42 9.21 20.80
CA PRO A 954 -5.23 9.52 21.97
C PRO A 954 -4.90 10.91 22.52
N GLY A 955 -5.91 11.61 23.03
CA GLY A 955 -5.76 12.90 23.69
C GLY A 955 -5.82 14.13 22.80
N ASN A 956 -5.64 15.29 23.41
CA ASN A 956 -5.92 16.59 22.80
C ASN A 956 -4.64 17.42 22.50
N PRO A 957 -4.27 17.74 21.24
CA PRO A 957 -3.21 18.71 20.86
C PRO A 957 -3.16 20.07 21.58
N TYR A 958 -4.28 20.58 22.10
CA TYR A 958 -4.43 21.95 22.62
C TYR A 958 -4.29 22.05 24.14
N TYR A 959 -4.55 20.97 24.86
CA TYR A 959 -4.37 20.89 26.32
C TYR A 959 -4.30 19.42 26.75
N PRO A 960 -3.57 19.09 27.82
CA PRO A 960 -3.58 17.73 28.36
C PRO A 960 -4.97 17.40 28.91
N ASP A 961 -5.60 16.37 28.35
CA ASP A 961 -6.89 15.84 28.77
C ASP A 961 -6.74 14.42 29.35
N LEU A 962 -7.83 13.86 29.89
CA LEU A 962 -7.81 12.51 30.45
C LEU A 962 -7.37 11.48 29.40
N ASP A 963 -7.76 11.65 28.14
CA ASP A 963 -7.36 10.76 27.05
C ASP A 963 -5.87 10.89 26.70
N ALA A 964 -5.26 12.08 26.81
CA ALA A 964 -3.81 12.23 26.74
C ALA A 964 -3.09 11.57 27.93
N ALA A 965 -3.70 11.55 29.12
CA ALA A 965 -3.11 10.89 30.28
C ALA A 965 -3.15 9.36 30.15
N ILE A 966 -4.32 8.76 29.88
CA ILE A 966 -4.54 7.31 29.98
C ILE A 966 -4.89 6.59 28.66
N GLY A 967 -4.99 7.30 27.54
CA GLY A 967 -5.29 6.70 26.23
C GLY A 967 -6.61 5.93 26.18
N HIS A 968 -7.69 6.45 26.78
CA HIS A 968 -8.98 5.74 26.84
C HIS A 968 -9.63 5.53 25.46
N SER A 969 -9.26 6.32 24.45
CA SER A 969 -9.70 6.19 23.06
C SER A 969 -8.90 5.17 22.25
N ALA A 970 -7.93 4.49 22.86
CA ALA A 970 -7.16 3.44 22.21
C ALA A 970 -7.97 2.25 21.64
N PRO A 971 -8.94 1.62 22.36
CA PRO A 971 -9.77 0.53 21.81
C PRO A 971 -10.62 0.96 20.62
N GLN A 972 -10.75 2.27 20.49
CA GLN A 972 -11.70 2.97 19.68
C GLN A 972 -11.04 3.44 18.39
N ILE A 973 -9.82 4.00 18.46
CA ILE A 973 -8.93 4.20 17.31
C ILE A 973 -8.75 2.87 16.55
N ILE A 974 -8.55 1.77 17.29
CA ILE A 974 -8.48 0.40 16.75
C ILE A 974 -9.78 0.03 16.04
N GLU A 975 -10.94 0.19 16.69
CA GLU A 975 -12.24 -0.09 16.06
C GLU A 975 -12.48 0.77 14.80
N THR A 976 -12.10 2.05 14.77
CA THR A 976 -12.21 2.87 13.54
C THR A 976 -11.45 2.23 12.39
N GLN A 977 -10.18 1.91 12.63
CA GLN A 977 -9.25 1.40 11.63
C GLN A 977 -9.60 -0.03 11.22
N TRP A 978 -10.13 -0.83 12.16
CA TRP A 978 -10.67 -2.16 11.92
C TRP A 978 -11.90 -2.09 11.02
N GLN A 979 -12.85 -1.20 11.28
CA GLN A 979 -14.00 -1.00 10.40
C GLN A 979 -13.59 -0.46 9.02
N HIS A 980 -12.55 0.38 8.92
CA HIS A 980 -11.98 0.79 7.63
C HIS A 980 -11.38 -0.41 6.87
N LEU A 981 -10.59 -1.25 7.54
CA LEU A 981 -10.03 -2.48 6.98
C LEU A 981 -11.12 -3.46 6.53
N LEU A 982 -12.08 -3.77 7.39
CA LEU A 982 -13.16 -4.70 7.08
C LEU A 982 -14.01 -4.17 5.91
N ASN A 983 -14.26 -2.86 5.82
CA ASN A 983 -14.92 -2.27 4.66
C ASN A 983 -14.10 -2.47 3.37
N ALA A 984 -12.78 -2.26 3.44
CA ALA A 984 -11.89 -2.38 2.30
C ALA A 984 -11.71 -3.85 1.83
N LEU A 985 -11.42 -4.77 2.76
CA LEU A 985 -11.25 -6.19 2.44
C LEU A 985 -12.57 -6.87 2.08
N HIS A 986 -13.71 -6.38 2.58
CA HIS A 986 -15.02 -6.84 2.10
C HIS A 986 -15.32 -6.39 0.66
N ALA A 987 -14.74 -5.25 0.24
CA ALA A 987 -14.86 -4.71 -1.11
C ALA A 987 -13.82 -5.26 -2.11
N SER A 988 -12.72 -5.87 -1.65
CA SER A 988 -11.82 -6.61 -2.51
C SER A 988 -12.51 -7.86 -3.09
N PRO A 989 -12.50 -8.08 -4.42
CA PRO A 989 -12.87 -9.38 -4.97
C PRO A 989 -11.89 -10.44 -4.49
N SER A 990 -12.35 -11.68 -4.36
CA SER A 990 -11.48 -12.82 -4.06
C SER A 990 -10.53 -13.01 -5.25
N SER A 991 -9.31 -12.50 -5.10
CA SER A 991 -8.22 -12.49 -6.08
C SER A 991 -7.00 -13.19 -5.45
N PRO A 992 -6.19 -13.93 -6.24
CA PRO A 992 -4.89 -14.44 -5.77
C PRO A 992 -3.85 -13.35 -5.51
N ALA A 993 -4.05 -12.12 -6.02
CA ALA A 993 -3.17 -11.00 -5.71
C ALA A 993 -3.48 -10.52 -4.28
N PRO A 994 -2.54 -10.63 -3.32
CA PRO A 994 -2.79 -10.21 -1.95
C PRO A 994 -2.89 -8.69 -1.87
N THR A 995 -3.95 -8.20 -1.23
CA THR A 995 -4.22 -6.76 -1.01
C THR A 995 -3.09 -6.18 -0.16
N PRO A 996 -2.29 -5.22 -0.67
CA PRO A 996 -1.23 -4.62 0.11
C PRO A 996 -1.81 -3.83 1.29
N ILE A 997 -1.28 -4.11 2.48
CA ILE A 997 -1.55 -3.37 3.71
C ILE A 997 -0.20 -2.84 4.21
N ASP A 998 -0.13 -1.53 4.29
CA ASP A 998 0.95 -0.82 4.96
C ASP A 998 0.38 -0.14 6.21
N ILE A 999 1.18 -0.04 7.27
CA ILE A 999 0.85 0.64 8.52
C ILE A 999 1.98 1.63 8.84
N ILE A 1000 1.63 2.78 9.39
CA ILE A 1000 2.59 3.68 10.06
C ILE A 1000 2.03 4.17 11.40
N GLY A 1001 2.88 4.44 12.41
CA GLY A 1001 2.45 5.07 13.65
C GLY A 1001 3.55 5.62 14.56
N PHE A 1002 3.18 6.47 15.51
CA PHE A 1002 4.08 7.16 16.45
C PHE A 1002 3.59 7.02 17.89
N SER A 1003 4.46 6.91 18.90
CA SER A 1003 4.07 6.98 20.32
C SER A 1003 3.05 5.90 20.73
N ARG A 1004 1.98 6.25 21.46
CA ARG A 1004 0.82 5.36 21.68
C ARG A 1004 0.13 4.96 20.37
N GLY A 1005 0.23 5.75 19.31
CA GLY A 1005 -0.19 5.35 17.96
C GLY A 1005 0.66 4.23 17.37
N ALA A 1006 1.97 4.19 17.64
CA ALA A 1006 2.84 3.08 17.26
C ALA A 1006 2.46 1.80 18.03
N ALA A 1007 2.11 1.92 19.32
CA ALA A 1007 1.60 0.79 20.10
C ALA A 1007 0.24 0.28 19.56
N LEU A 1008 -0.62 1.19 19.07
CA LEU A 1008 -1.87 0.82 18.40
C LEU A 1008 -1.64 0.26 16.99
N ALA A 1009 -0.63 0.72 16.27
CA ALA A 1009 -0.20 0.16 14.98
C ALA A 1009 0.29 -1.29 15.12
N LEU A 1010 1.09 -1.58 16.16
CA LEU A 1010 1.49 -2.94 16.54
C LEU A 1010 0.26 -3.81 16.86
N HIS A 1011 -0.59 -3.37 17.78
CA HIS A 1011 -1.79 -4.12 18.15
C HIS A 1011 -2.75 -4.34 16.98
N PHE A 1012 -2.94 -3.34 16.12
CA PHE A 1012 -3.75 -3.46 14.91
C PHE A 1012 -3.13 -4.43 13.91
N GLY A 1013 -1.82 -4.32 13.65
CA GLY A 1013 -1.11 -5.25 12.77
C GLY A 1013 -1.14 -6.70 13.27
N ASN A 1014 -1.10 -6.89 14.59
CA ASN A 1014 -1.28 -8.20 15.23
C ASN A 1014 -2.73 -8.70 15.14
N LEU A 1015 -3.73 -7.82 15.27
CA LEU A 1015 -5.14 -8.16 15.09
C LEU A 1015 -5.45 -8.58 13.65
N ILE A 1016 -4.81 -7.93 12.66
CA ILE A 1016 -4.85 -8.39 11.26
C ILE A 1016 -4.19 -9.76 11.15
N SER A 1017 -2.98 -9.93 11.72
CA SER A 1017 -2.25 -11.19 11.63
C SER A 1017 -2.92 -12.35 12.35
N SER A 1018 -3.60 -12.14 13.49
CA SER A 1018 -4.34 -13.19 14.21
C SER A 1018 -5.55 -13.69 13.44
N HIS A 1019 -6.02 -12.90 12.48
CA HIS A 1019 -7.04 -13.27 11.52
C HIS A 1019 -6.47 -13.62 10.14
N THR A 1020 -5.15 -13.76 9.99
CA THR A 1020 -4.47 -14.06 8.72
C THR A 1020 -3.61 -15.32 8.83
N ASP A 1021 -4.08 -16.42 8.24
CA ASP A 1021 -3.27 -17.64 8.07
C ASP A 1021 -2.83 -17.76 6.61
N GLN A 1022 -1.53 -18.04 6.38
CA GLN A 1022 -0.91 -18.06 5.04
C GLN A 1022 -1.44 -16.91 4.15
N ARG A 1023 -1.22 -15.64 4.55
CA ARG A 1023 -1.76 -14.40 3.93
C ARG A 1023 -3.28 -14.35 3.66
N LEU A 1024 -4.07 -15.37 3.98
CA LEU A 1024 -5.53 -15.35 3.86
C LEU A 1024 -6.11 -14.73 5.13
N PHE A 1025 -6.44 -13.45 5.07
CA PHE A 1025 -7.27 -12.82 6.09
C PHE A 1025 -8.65 -13.46 6.07
N SER A 1026 -9.16 -13.89 7.24
CA SER A 1026 -10.48 -14.48 7.44
C SER A 1026 -11.07 -14.01 8.77
N TYR A 1027 -12.10 -13.17 8.70
CA TYR A 1027 -12.81 -12.64 9.87
C TYR A 1027 -14.33 -12.74 9.71
N GLU A 1028 -15.03 -13.20 10.74
CA GLU A 1028 -16.50 -13.22 10.79
C GLU A 1028 -17.01 -11.92 11.41
N ASP A 1029 -17.34 -10.93 10.59
CA ASP A 1029 -17.86 -9.66 11.06
C ASP A 1029 -19.38 -9.75 11.36
N PRO A 1030 -19.87 -9.35 12.55
CA PRO A 1030 -21.29 -9.43 12.89
C PRO A 1030 -22.23 -8.63 11.96
N LEU A 1031 -21.71 -7.68 11.17
CA LEU A 1031 -22.48 -6.81 10.28
C LEU A 1031 -22.30 -7.12 8.78
N ARG A 1032 -21.21 -7.80 8.39
CA ARG A 1032 -20.87 -8.15 6.99
C ARG A 1032 -20.80 -9.67 6.74
N GLY A 1033 -20.60 -10.49 7.76
CA GLY A 1033 -20.38 -11.94 7.68
C GLY A 1033 -18.92 -12.26 7.36
N ALA A 1034 -18.66 -13.47 6.86
CA ALA A 1034 -17.32 -13.93 6.46
C ALA A 1034 -16.63 -12.97 5.48
N ILE A 1035 -15.62 -12.26 5.95
CA ILE A 1035 -14.70 -11.47 5.13
C ILE A 1035 -13.46 -12.31 4.94
N ARG A 1036 -13.19 -12.70 3.68
CA ARG A 1036 -11.99 -13.45 3.30
C ARG A 1036 -11.27 -12.79 2.13
N ALA A 1037 -10.00 -12.46 2.32
CA ALA A 1037 -9.17 -11.80 1.32
C ALA A 1037 -7.71 -12.22 1.47
N CYS A 1038 -7.00 -12.41 0.36
CA CYS A 1038 -5.54 -12.43 0.42
C CYS A 1038 -5.05 -11.03 0.80
N VAL A 1039 -4.14 -10.92 1.77
CA VAL A 1039 -3.51 -9.67 2.24
C VAL A 1039 -2.00 -9.78 2.23
N ASP A 1040 -1.30 -8.68 1.97
CA ASP A 1040 0.16 -8.60 2.05
C ASP A 1040 0.56 -7.56 3.09
N LEU A 1041 1.06 -8.01 4.24
CA LEU A 1041 1.48 -7.14 5.34
C LEU A 1041 2.91 -6.65 5.05
N ARG A 1042 3.03 -5.64 4.19
CA ARG A 1042 4.31 -5.30 3.53
C ARG A 1042 5.26 -4.51 4.41
N PHE A 1043 4.74 -3.52 5.12
CA PHE A 1043 5.54 -2.52 5.83
C PHE A 1043 4.80 -1.97 7.04
N MET A 1044 5.48 -1.93 8.18
CA MET A 1044 5.04 -1.21 9.37
C MET A 1044 6.11 -0.18 9.77
N GLY A 1045 5.81 1.11 9.70
CA GLY A 1045 6.72 2.17 10.16
C GLY A 1045 6.33 2.68 11.54
N LEU A 1046 7.23 2.63 12.51
CA LEU A 1046 7.01 3.00 13.91
C LEU A 1046 8.00 4.09 14.34
N LEU A 1047 7.52 5.05 15.11
CA LEU A 1047 8.30 6.12 15.71
C LEU A 1047 8.08 6.09 17.23
N ASP A 1048 9.16 5.96 17.98
CA ASP A 1048 9.27 5.93 19.45
C ASP A 1048 8.05 5.36 20.18
N THR A 1049 7.88 4.04 20.10
CA THR A 1049 6.70 3.33 20.61
C THR A 1049 6.56 3.47 22.12
N VAL A 1050 5.43 4.00 22.60
CA VAL A 1050 5.17 4.22 24.03
C VAL A 1050 3.87 3.54 24.45
N THR A 1051 3.93 2.69 25.48
CA THR A 1051 2.78 1.96 26.01
C THR A 1051 2.39 2.49 27.38
N GLN A 1052 1.37 3.34 27.39
CA GLN A 1052 0.87 4.03 28.58
C GLN A 1052 -0.66 4.07 28.53
N PHE A 1053 -1.30 2.90 28.51
CA PHE A 1053 -2.77 2.77 28.49
C PHE A 1053 -3.28 2.51 29.91
N GLY A 1054 -4.33 3.22 30.33
CA GLY A 1054 -4.79 3.25 31.72
C GLY A 1054 -3.87 4.05 32.66
N PRO A 1055 -4.29 4.29 33.91
CA PRO A 1055 -3.45 4.95 34.91
C PRO A 1055 -2.12 4.21 35.09
N GLY A 1056 -0.99 4.90 34.87
CA GLY A 1056 0.35 4.32 35.00
C GLY A 1056 0.70 3.18 34.04
N GLY A 1057 -0.10 2.94 32.99
CA GLY A 1057 0.06 1.77 32.10
C GLY A 1057 -0.71 0.52 32.55
N ALA A 1058 -1.62 0.62 33.52
CA ALA A 1058 -2.38 -0.51 34.08
C ALA A 1058 -3.34 -1.24 33.10
N HIS A 1059 -3.44 -0.79 31.84
CA HIS A 1059 -4.18 -1.46 30.76
C HIS A 1059 -3.26 -1.83 29.56
N ASN A 1060 -1.93 -1.77 29.70
CA ASN A 1060 -0.99 -2.14 28.64
C ASN A 1060 -1.15 -3.61 28.22
N ASP A 1061 -1.47 -4.48 29.18
CA ASP A 1061 -1.78 -5.91 29.04
C ASP A 1061 -2.93 -6.23 28.06
N ARG A 1062 -3.78 -5.24 27.76
CA ARG A 1062 -4.91 -5.39 26.83
C ARG A 1062 -4.51 -5.24 25.36
N TYR A 1063 -3.27 -4.85 25.09
CA TYR A 1063 -2.77 -4.61 23.73
C TYR A 1063 -1.66 -5.62 23.44
N SER A 1064 -1.71 -6.23 22.25
CA SER A 1064 -0.65 -7.13 21.78
C SER A 1064 0.44 -6.29 21.11
N LEU A 1065 1.61 -6.23 21.74
CA LEU A 1065 2.67 -5.28 21.41
C LEU A 1065 3.88 -5.91 20.70
N ALA A 1066 3.83 -7.22 20.46
CA ALA A 1066 4.79 -7.94 19.64
C ALA A 1066 4.70 -7.56 18.17
N VAL A 1067 5.58 -8.11 17.34
CA VAL A 1067 5.45 -8.06 15.88
C VAL A 1067 5.18 -9.47 15.37
N ALA A 1068 3.99 -9.71 14.83
CA ALA A 1068 3.71 -10.96 14.13
C ALA A 1068 4.62 -11.16 12.90
N ASP A 1069 5.17 -12.36 12.72
CA ASP A 1069 6.07 -12.74 11.61
C ASP A 1069 5.47 -12.54 10.21
N ALA A 1070 4.16 -12.36 10.10
CA ALA A 1070 3.50 -12.06 8.83
C ALA A 1070 3.92 -10.71 8.24
N TRP A 1071 4.46 -9.78 9.06
CA TRP A 1071 5.00 -8.50 8.62
C TRP A 1071 6.35 -8.67 7.93
N ARG A 1072 6.41 -8.30 6.64
CA ARG A 1072 7.60 -8.43 5.79
C ARG A 1072 8.73 -7.47 6.17
N TRP A 1073 8.40 -6.28 6.71
CA TRP A 1073 9.36 -5.31 7.22
C TRP A 1073 8.70 -4.41 8.26
N VAL A 1074 9.42 -4.15 9.35
CA VAL A 1074 9.02 -3.23 10.41
C VAL A 1074 10.20 -2.31 10.72
N ALA A 1075 10.02 -1.00 10.56
CA ALA A 1075 11.06 -0.03 10.88
C ALA A 1075 10.65 0.76 12.12
N HIS A 1076 11.49 0.79 13.16
CA HIS A 1076 11.21 1.44 14.43
C HIS A 1076 12.30 2.45 14.79
N ALA A 1077 11.99 3.75 14.72
CA ALA A 1077 12.87 4.81 15.22
C ALA A 1077 12.71 4.95 16.75
N VAL A 1078 13.80 5.13 17.49
CA VAL A 1078 13.81 5.22 18.97
C VAL A 1078 14.53 6.48 19.44
N ALA A 1079 13.92 7.22 20.36
CA ALA A 1079 14.47 8.45 20.92
C ALA A 1079 15.58 8.14 21.94
N LEU A 1080 16.79 8.64 21.71
CA LEU A 1080 17.91 8.50 22.65
C LEU A 1080 17.72 9.39 23.88
N ASN A 1081 17.29 10.63 23.73
CA ASN A 1081 17.29 11.65 24.78
C ASN A 1081 15.92 11.81 25.48
N GLU A 1082 15.00 10.86 25.30
CA GLU A 1082 13.80 10.81 26.12
C GLU A 1082 14.13 10.22 27.50
N HIS A 1083 13.70 10.92 28.55
CA HIS A 1083 14.10 10.68 29.94
C HIS A 1083 12.92 10.75 30.93
N ARG A 1084 11.69 10.97 30.46
CA ARG A 1084 10.49 11.02 31.32
C ARG A 1084 10.03 9.62 31.69
N SER A 1085 9.99 9.32 32.98
CA SER A 1085 9.56 8.02 33.53
C SER A 1085 8.14 7.58 33.13
N LEU A 1086 7.30 8.51 32.66
CA LEU A 1086 5.93 8.26 32.16
C LEU A 1086 5.83 8.05 30.63
N PHE A 1087 6.96 7.93 29.94
CA PHE A 1087 7.05 7.61 28.51
C PHE A 1087 7.83 6.31 28.28
N PRO A 1088 7.39 5.15 28.85
CA PRO A 1088 8.09 3.88 28.71
C PRO A 1088 8.26 3.50 27.24
N LEU A 1089 9.48 3.20 26.83
CA LEU A 1089 9.75 2.70 25.47
C LEU A 1089 9.31 1.24 25.38
N THR A 1090 8.49 0.90 24.38
CA THR A 1090 8.25 -0.49 24.01
C THR A 1090 9.31 -0.90 22.99
N SER A 1091 10.30 -1.67 23.41
CA SER A 1091 11.42 -2.06 22.55
C SER A 1091 11.10 -3.32 21.76
N LEU A 1092 11.37 -3.27 20.46
CA LEU A 1092 11.35 -4.43 19.55
C LEU A 1092 12.72 -5.09 19.42
N GLU A 1093 13.74 -4.59 20.15
CA GLU A 1093 15.04 -5.26 20.39
C GLU A 1093 14.85 -6.72 20.79
N ASN A 1094 13.76 -7.01 21.50
CA ASN A 1094 13.48 -8.34 21.99
C ASN A 1094 12.67 -9.25 21.04
N SER A 1095 12.35 -8.79 19.83
CA SER A 1095 11.43 -9.50 18.95
C SER A 1095 12.14 -10.52 18.05
N GLU A 1096 11.43 -11.58 17.65
CA GLU A 1096 12.03 -12.69 16.90
C GLU A 1096 11.93 -12.56 15.36
N ASN A 1097 11.32 -11.50 14.86
CA ASN A 1097 11.13 -11.29 13.41
C ASN A 1097 12.36 -10.64 12.76
N LEU A 1098 12.94 -11.34 11.77
CA LEU A 1098 14.07 -10.89 10.93
C LEU A 1098 13.83 -9.61 10.12
N GLY A 1099 12.56 -9.23 9.90
CA GLY A 1099 12.18 -8.04 9.18
C GLY A 1099 12.15 -6.77 10.04
N ILE A 1100 12.51 -6.83 11.32
CA ILE A 1100 12.51 -5.67 12.21
C ILE A 1100 13.84 -4.92 12.13
N VAL A 1101 13.75 -3.60 12.05
CA VAL A 1101 14.89 -2.70 12.03
C VAL A 1101 14.68 -1.59 13.05
N GLN A 1102 15.45 -1.58 14.14
CA GLN A 1102 15.33 -0.59 15.21
C GLN A 1102 16.51 0.40 15.20
N GLN A 1103 16.24 1.69 15.04
CA GLN A 1103 17.24 2.75 14.88
C GLN A 1103 17.15 3.78 16.01
N PRO A 1104 18.21 3.98 16.82
CA PRO A 1104 18.29 5.14 17.70
C PRO A 1104 18.50 6.43 16.90
N PHE A 1105 17.85 7.52 17.34
CA PHE A 1105 18.07 8.89 16.89
C PHE A 1105 18.33 9.80 18.10
N ILE A 1106 19.24 10.77 17.95
CA ILE A 1106 19.35 11.92 18.86
C ILE A 1106 18.02 12.66 18.84
N GLY A 1107 17.51 13.00 20.02
CA GLY A 1107 16.19 13.57 20.20
C GLY A 1107 15.43 12.98 21.39
N ALA A 1108 14.55 13.77 22.00
CA ALA A 1108 13.49 13.28 22.89
C ALA A 1108 12.32 12.71 22.07
N HIS A 1109 11.26 12.24 22.73
CA HIS A 1109 10.10 11.63 22.07
C HIS A 1109 9.47 12.51 20.97
N ALA A 1110 9.38 13.82 21.23
CA ALA A 1110 8.86 14.81 20.30
C ALA A 1110 9.76 15.01 19.06
N ASP A 1111 11.07 14.95 19.25
CA ASP A 1111 12.09 15.09 18.20
C ASP A 1111 12.12 13.88 17.24
N LEU A 1112 11.27 12.86 17.43
CA LEU A 1112 11.00 11.79 16.46
C LEU A 1112 9.57 11.85 15.89
N GLY A 1113 8.63 12.44 16.63
CA GLY A 1113 7.21 12.51 16.27
C GLY A 1113 6.84 13.59 15.27
N GLY A 1114 7.66 14.64 15.16
CA GLY A 1114 7.36 15.85 14.39
C GLY A 1114 7.16 17.10 15.26
N GLY A 1115 7.75 17.15 16.46
CA GLY A 1115 7.71 18.33 17.35
C GLY A 1115 6.81 18.20 18.58
N ASN A 1116 6.67 19.29 19.33
CA ASN A 1116 5.83 19.38 20.53
C ASN A 1116 4.37 19.75 20.21
N THR A 1117 3.46 19.55 21.16
CA THR A 1117 2.05 19.95 21.04
C THR A 1117 1.87 21.48 21.09
N LEU A 1118 0.72 22.01 20.66
CA LEU A 1118 0.53 23.47 20.50
C LEU A 1118 0.64 24.29 21.78
N ASP A 1119 0.38 23.65 22.91
CA ASP A 1119 0.40 24.24 24.24
C ASP A 1119 1.80 24.31 24.85
N GLU A 1120 2.85 24.00 24.07
CA GLU A 1120 4.26 24.27 24.41
C GLU A 1120 4.83 25.45 23.57
N PRO A 1121 4.31 26.69 23.70
CA PRO A 1121 4.61 27.82 22.79
C PRO A 1121 6.01 28.45 22.95
N GLU A 1122 6.77 28.11 24.00
CA GLU A 1122 8.11 28.68 24.26
C GLU A 1122 9.24 27.84 23.64
N ALA A 1123 8.95 26.66 23.10
CA ALA A 1123 9.92 25.80 22.44
C ALA A 1123 10.11 26.22 20.97
N ARG A 1124 11.32 26.67 20.59
CA ARG A 1124 11.71 26.66 19.17
C ARG A 1124 11.67 25.19 18.69
N GLN A 1125 10.77 24.89 17.76
CA GLN A 1125 10.66 23.57 17.17
C GLN A 1125 11.79 23.37 16.15
N GLY A 1126 12.79 22.59 16.52
CA GLY A 1126 13.83 22.17 15.58
C GLY A 1126 13.33 21.16 14.55
N ASP A 1127 14.03 21.07 13.42
CA ASP A 1127 13.73 20.13 12.33
C ASP A 1127 14.48 18.78 12.48
N LEU A 1128 15.02 18.49 13.67
CA LEU A 1128 15.72 17.24 14.01
C LEU A 1128 14.87 15.99 13.69
N SER A 1129 13.55 16.11 13.83
CA SER A 1129 12.58 15.04 13.54
C SER A 1129 12.47 14.64 12.07
N ASP A 1130 12.94 15.47 11.14
CA ASP A 1130 12.95 15.16 9.72
C ASP A 1130 13.94 14.03 9.39
N LEU A 1131 14.93 13.77 10.25
CA LEU A 1131 15.82 12.61 10.12
C LEU A 1131 15.06 11.29 10.27
N ALA A 1132 14.26 11.17 11.32
CA ALA A 1132 13.45 9.99 11.58
C ALA A 1132 12.38 9.80 10.49
N LEU A 1133 11.79 10.91 10.00
CA LEU A 1133 10.88 10.93 8.86
C LEU A 1133 11.53 10.41 7.57
N ARG A 1134 12.68 10.98 7.18
CA ARG A 1134 13.46 10.59 5.99
C ARG A 1134 13.84 9.12 6.02
N TRP A 1135 14.26 8.64 7.19
CA TRP A 1135 14.62 7.26 7.40
C TRP A 1135 13.40 6.34 7.28
N LEU A 1136 12.30 6.61 7.98
CA LEU A 1136 11.11 5.77 7.90
C LEU A 1136 10.53 5.72 6.47
N TRP A 1137 10.60 6.85 5.76
CA TRP A 1137 10.28 6.95 4.33
C TRP A 1137 11.20 6.12 3.44
N SER A 1138 12.51 6.12 3.67
CA SER A 1138 13.46 5.31 2.88
C SER A 1138 13.25 3.81 3.13
N GLN A 1139 13.04 3.40 4.38
CA GLN A 1139 12.67 2.03 4.77
C GLN A 1139 11.39 1.58 4.05
N ALA A 1140 10.36 2.42 4.01
CA ALA A 1140 9.12 2.12 3.31
C ALA A 1140 9.32 1.95 1.79
N ARG A 1141 10.08 2.86 1.17
CA ARG A 1141 10.36 2.79 -0.28
C ARG A 1141 11.22 1.58 -0.67
N ALA A 1142 12.16 1.16 0.18
CA ALA A 1142 12.90 -0.09 -0.01
C ALA A 1142 11.96 -1.31 -0.09
N MET A 1143 10.84 -1.26 0.62
CA MET A 1143 9.78 -2.28 0.61
C MET A 1143 8.73 -2.10 -0.49
N SER A 1144 9.00 -1.23 -1.48
CA SER A 1144 8.08 -0.87 -2.56
C SER A 1144 6.76 -0.26 -2.09
N VAL A 1145 6.74 0.36 -0.89
CA VAL A 1145 5.62 1.20 -0.46
C VAL A 1145 5.63 2.47 -1.32
N PRO A 1146 4.53 2.79 -2.02
CA PRO A 1146 4.46 3.93 -2.93
C PRO A 1146 4.27 5.25 -2.17
N PHE A 1147 5.32 5.73 -1.51
CA PHE A 1147 5.40 7.11 -1.00
C PHE A 1147 6.04 8.04 -2.04
N ALA A 1148 5.44 9.22 -2.22
CA ALA A 1148 5.98 10.35 -2.95
C ALA A 1148 7.30 10.85 -2.35
N GLU A 1149 8.08 11.60 -3.12
CA GLU A 1149 9.27 12.30 -2.62
C GLU A 1149 8.94 13.29 -1.49
N LEU A 1150 9.67 13.18 -0.37
CA LEU A 1150 9.57 14.10 0.77
C LEU A 1150 9.93 15.54 0.36
N ALA A 1151 9.56 16.50 1.22
CA ALA A 1151 9.85 17.90 0.95
C ALA A 1151 11.35 18.20 0.92
N THR A 1152 11.79 19.21 0.16
CA THR A 1152 13.20 19.65 0.24
C THR A 1152 13.54 20.20 1.63
N ALA A 1153 12.60 20.92 2.26
CA ALA A 1153 12.69 21.29 3.67
C ALA A 1153 12.90 20.03 4.54
N LEU A 1154 11.96 19.07 4.46
CA LEU A 1154 12.06 17.74 5.08
C LEU A 1154 13.21 16.84 4.55
N ARG A 1155 14.16 17.39 3.79
CA ARG A 1155 15.39 16.71 3.34
C ARG A 1155 16.66 17.37 3.90
N GLN A 1156 16.59 18.53 4.54
CA GLN A 1156 17.71 19.23 5.18
C GLN A 1156 17.34 19.58 6.62
N VAL A 1157 18.26 19.34 7.56
CA VAL A 1157 18.11 19.78 8.95
C VAL A 1157 18.86 21.09 9.08
N THR A 1158 18.16 22.15 9.44
CA THR A 1158 18.62 23.55 9.45
C THR A 1158 18.52 24.18 10.84
N GLU A 1159 17.62 23.70 11.69
CA GLU A 1159 17.48 24.04 13.10
C GLU A 1159 17.57 22.76 13.96
N PRO A 1160 18.77 22.18 14.13
CA PRO A 1160 18.97 20.89 14.80
C PRO A 1160 18.88 21.00 16.33
N LEU A 1161 17.74 21.46 16.85
CA LEU A 1161 17.50 21.67 18.27
C LEU A 1161 17.14 20.35 18.97
N LEU A 1162 17.80 20.09 20.09
CA LEU A 1162 17.51 18.95 20.95
C LEU A 1162 16.57 19.38 22.09
N ASN A 1163 15.45 18.68 22.25
CA ASN A 1163 14.53 18.87 23.37
C ASN A 1163 14.78 17.88 24.53
N ASP A 1164 14.35 18.27 25.72
CA ASP A 1164 14.21 17.45 26.93
C ASP A 1164 13.03 17.98 27.75
N ASN A 1165 11.85 17.37 27.59
CA ASN A 1165 10.62 17.88 28.21
C ASN A 1165 10.47 17.47 29.70
N ARG A 1166 11.57 17.13 30.41
CA ARG A 1166 11.61 17.00 31.87
C ARG A 1166 11.56 18.37 32.56
N SER A 1167 10.92 18.43 33.73
CA SER A 1167 11.03 19.60 34.62
C SER A 1167 12.46 19.78 35.16
N THR A 1168 12.81 20.98 35.61
CA THR A 1168 14.13 21.27 36.22
C THR A 1168 14.47 20.31 37.37
N LEU A 1169 13.51 20.01 38.24
CA LEU A 1169 13.65 19.01 39.30
C LEU A 1169 13.98 17.61 38.76
N GLN A 1170 13.33 17.18 37.67
CA GLN A 1170 13.59 15.89 37.02
C GLN A 1170 14.95 15.84 36.29
N ARG A 1171 15.42 16.97 35.76
CA ARG A 1171 16.78 17.12 35.17
C ARG A 1171 17.88 17.15 36.23
N GLN A 1172 17.60 17.72 37.40
CA GLN A 1172 18.50 17.68 38.56
C GLN A 1172 18.58 16.28 39.18
N ALA A 1173 17.45 15.59 39.30
CA ALA A 1173 17.36 14.22 39.81
C ALA A 1173 17.80 13.12 38.82
N ASP A 1174 18.26 13.51 37.63
CA ASP A 1174 18.73 12.61 36.55
C ASP A 1174 17.77 11.43 36.28
N THR A 1175 16.47 11.72 36.22
CA THR A 1175 15.44 10.71 35.96
C THR A 1175 15.55 10.20 34.53
N ASP A 1176 15.13 8.96 34.28
CA ASP A 1176 15.15 8.34 32.95
C ASP A 1176 13.88 7.53 32.70
N ARG A 1177 13.54 7.25 31.44
CA ARG A 1177 12.38 6.40 31.11
C ARG A 1177 12.72 4.92 31.30
N ARG A 1178 11.75 4.09 31.65
CA ARG A 1178 11.91 2.62 31.60
C ARG A 1178 11.78 2.11 30.16
N VAL A 1179 12.23 0.89 29.93
CA VAL A 1179 12.10 0.17 28.65
C VAL A 1179 11.36 -1.13 28.94
N ASP A 1180 10.21 -1.30 28.30
CA ASP A 1180 9.37 -2.48 28.36
C ASP A 1180 9.54 -3.32 27.08
N GLN A 1181 9.36 -4.63 27.21
CA GLN A 1181 9.38 -5.59 26.12
C GLN A 1181 7.99 -5.68 25.45
N GLU A 1182 7.93 -6.37 24.32
CA GLU A 1182 6.67 -6.70 23.64
C GLU A 1182 5.68 -7.53 24.49
N ASP A 1183 6.13 -8.24 25.53
CA ASP A 1183 5.28 -8.96 26.50
C ASP A 1183 4.81 -8.08 27.68
N GLY A 1184 5.15 -6.78 27.67
CA GLY A 1184 4.81 -5.82 28.72
C GLY A 1184 5.70 -5.89 29.97
N ARG A 1185 6.68 -6.79 30.04
CA ARG A 1185 7.67 -6.81 31.15
C ARG A 1185 8.70 -5.71 30.95
N THR A 1186 9.12 -5.07 32.02
CA THR A 1186 10.24 -4.12 31.98
C THR A 1186 11.56 -4.86 31.71
N ALA A 1187 12.16 -4.64 30.54
CA ALA A 1187 13.51 -5.08 30.21
C ALA A 1187 14.56 -4.30 31.02
N TYR A 1188 14.39 -2.97 31.09
CA TYR A 1188 15.34 -2.08 31.73
C TYR A 1188 14.59 -1.03 32.55
N ALA A 1189 14.86 -0.97 33.86
CA ALA A 1189 14.24 0.01 34.76
C ALA A 1189 14.55 1.47 34.38
N ARG A 1190 15.64 1.69 33.65
CA ARG A 1190 16.05 2.96 33.02
C ARG A 1190 16.62 2.65 31.63
N GLN A 1191 16.34 3.50 30.64
CA GLN A 1191 16.82 3.37 29.27
C GLN A 1191 18.35 3.40 29.22
N ASP A 1192 19.04 4.11 30.11
CA ASP A 1192 20.50 4.14 30.14
C ASP A 1192 21.14 2.76 30.39
N LEU A 1193 20.38 1.77 30.86
CA LEU A 1193 20.82 0.38 30.99
C LEU A 1193 20.68 -0.44 29.68
N ALA A 1194 19.96 0.07 28.67
CA ALA A 1194 19.74 -0.64 27.41
C ALA A 1194 20.99 -0.65 26.51
N PRO A 1195 21.39 -1.79 25.91
CA PRO A 1195 22.59 -1.87 25.05
C PRO A 1195 22.53 -0.97 23.81
N LEU A 1196 21.44 -1.05 23.04
CA LEU A 1196 21.33 -0.40 21.72
C LEU A 1196 21.03 1.11 21.74
N PHE A 1197 20.37 1.59 22.79
CA PHE A 1197 19.84 2.97 22.85
C PHE A 1197 19.94 3.58 24.27
N GLY A 1198 20.77 3.00 25.13
CA GLY A 1198 21.06 3.48 26.49
C GLY A 1198 22.37 4.26 26.61
N ARG A 1199 23.12 4.02 27.70
CA ARG A 1199 24.25 4.88 28.11
C ARG A 1199 25.35 4.99 27.06
N LEU A 1200 25.72 3.88 26.40
CA LEU A 1200 26.80 3.88 25.40
C LEU A 1200 26.51 4.79 24.19
N PRO A 1201 25.40 4.62 23.44
CA PRO A 1201 25.07 5.53 22.35
C PRO A 1201 24.76 6.95 22.86
N ARG A 1202 24.12 7.13 24.03
CA ARG A 1202 23.90 8.45 24.63
C ARG A 1202 25.22 9.21 24.89
N THR A 1203 26.21 8.56 25.50
CA THR A 1203 27.54 9.16 25.73
C THR A 1203 28.28 9.41 24.41
N ALA A 1204 28.13 8.55 23.41
CA ALA A 1204 28.72 8.77 22.09
C ALA A 1204 28.14 10.01 21.38
N VAL A 1205 26.82 10.22 21.47
CA VAL A 1205 26.16 11.38 20.84
C VAL A 1205 26.26 12.68 21.63
N GLU A 1206 26.53 12.62 22.93
CA GLU A 1206 26.73 13.82 23.77
C GLU A 1206 27.89 14.70 23.27
N ALA A 1207 28.90 14.11 22.62
CA ALA A 1207 29.98 14.84 21.95
C ALA A 1207 29.54 15.66 20.73
N PHE A 1208 28.32 15.45 20.22
CA PHE A 1208 27.73 16.19 19.09
C PHE A 1208 26.69 17.21 19.58
N ILE A 1209 26.45 17.32 20.89
CA ILE A 1209 25.42 18.19 21.45
C ILE A 1209 26.08 19.38 22.14
N GLU A 1210 25.98 20.56 21.53
CA GLU A 1210 26.32 21.82 22.17
C GLU A 1210 25.22 22.16 23.17
N ARG A 1211 25.45 21.81 24.45
CA ARG A 1211 24.49 22.03 25.54
C ARG A 1211 24.33 23.51 25.87
N ALA A 1212 23.09 23.95 26.01
CA ALA A 1212 22.79 25.32 26.43
C ALA A 1212 23.30 25.59 27.87
N ALA A 1213 23.79 26.80 28.12
CA ALA A 1213 24.25 27.19 29.45
C ALA A 1213 23.14 27.00 30.50
N ASN A 1214 23.48 26.36 31.63
CA ASN A 1214 22.56 26.05 32.73
C ASN A 1214 21.32 25.22 32.36
N TRP A 1215 21.33 24.43 31.27
CA TRP A 1215 20.16 23.68 30.76
C TRP A 1215 19.44 22.79 31.80
N ARG A 1216 20.14 22.24 32.80
CA ARG A 1216 19.51 21.46 33.89
C ARG A 1216 18.63 22.30 34.83
N ASN A 1217 18.92 23.59 34.95
CA ASN A 1217 18.24 24.54 35.84
C ASN A 1217 17.32 25.52 35.06
N ASN A 1218 17.42 25.57 33.73
CA ASN A 1218 16.58 26.36 32.85
C ASN A 1218 15.23 25.65 32.58
N ALA A 1219 14.12 26.39 32.53
CA ALA A 1219 12.79 25.86 32.21
C ALA A 1219 12.61 25.52 30.71
N SER A 1220 13.44 26.07 29.82
CA SER A 1220 13.43 25.77 28.37
C SER A 1220 13.45 24.27 28.08
N SER A 1221 12.57 23.78 27.20
CA SER A 1221 12.63 22.40 26.67
C SER A 1221 13.83 22.18 25.77
N VAL A 1222 14.26 23.21 25.03
CA VAL A 1222 15.46 23.19 24.19
C VAL A 1222 16.67 23.20 25.11
N VAL A 1223 17.49 22.15 25.04
CA VAL A 1223 18.64 21.91 25.92
C VAL A 1223 19.98 21.85 25.20
N GLY A 1224 19.99 21.89 23.86
CA GLY A 1224 21.20 22.01 23.07
C GLY A 1224 20.96 22.08 21.57
N LEU A 1225 22.04 22.33 20.83
CA LEU A 1225 22.12 22.23 19.37
C LEU A 1225 22.89 20.96 19.01
N VAL A 1226 22.46 20.24 17.97
CA VAL A 1226 23.14 19.04 17.47
C VAL A 1226 24.03 19.41 16.28
N ASP A 1227 25.32 19.10 16.34
CA ASP A 1227 26.23 19.19 15.20
C ASP A 1227 25.78 18.18 14.14
N MET A 1228 25.21 18.70 13.05
CA MET A 1228 24.66 17.88 11.99
C MET A 1228 25.70 17.17 11.12
N ALA A 1229 26.96 17.64 11.08
CA ALA A 1229 28.01 16.96 10.34
C ALA A 1229 28.51 15.75 11.13
N LEU A 1230 28.71 15.91 12.44
CA LEU A 1230 29.05 14.81 13.35
C LEU A 1230 27.88 13.86 13.54
N TYR A 1231 26.64 14.35 13.62
CA TYR A 1231 25.45 13.50 13.72
C TYR A 1231 25.13 12.80 12.40
N GLU A 1232 25.37 13.39 11.22
CA GLU A 1232 25.22 12.64 9.96
C GLU A 1232 26.33 11.57 9.81
N ALA A 1233 27.57 11.88 10.20
CA ALA A 1233 28.63 10.89 10.25
C ALA A 1233 28.34 9.77 11.26
N TRP A 1234 27.84 10.12 12.46
CA TRP A 1234 27.40 9.15 13.45
C TRP A 1234 26.15 8.40 13.01
N LEU A 1235 25.21 8.99 12.28
CA LEU A 1235 24.10 8.25 11.71
C LEU A 1235 24.67 7.25 10.73
N ARG A 1236 25.40 7.63 9.67
CA ARG A 1236 26.00 6.67 8.73
C ARG A 1236 26.82 5.54 9.39
N LEU A 1237 27.35 5.77 10.61
CA LEU A 1237 27.99 4.76 11.44
C LEU A 1237 26.97 3.92 12.26
N SER A 1238 26.24 4.54 13.18
CA SER A 1238 25.16 3.92 13.96
C SER A 1238 23.93 3.52 13.15
N SER A 1239 23.98 3.66 11.82
CA SER A 1239 22.99 3.25 10.83
C SER A 1239 23.50 2.03 10.09
#